data_AF-A0A8T8SDM2-F1
#
_entry.id   AF-A0A8T8SDM2-F1
#
_cell.length_a   1.000
_cell.length_b   1.000
_cell.length_c   1.000
_cell.angle_alpha   90.00
_cell.angle_beta   90.00
_cell.angle_gamma   90.00
#
_symmetry.space_group_name_H-M   'P 1'
#
loop_
_entity.id
_entity.type
_entity.pdbx_description
1 polymer ?
#
loop_
_entity_poly.entity_id
_entity_poly.type
_entity_poly.pdbx_seq_one_letter_code
_entity_poly.pdbx_strand_id
1 'polypeptide(L)'
;MKHSRDDRSGMSSKLADGELTPEQVARLNNDRMALEEELKSHLHAIGQITELWEGQKERFAELDVSIDKLQMDLGISNKRIQEAQKRIDGLSSQKGIDAADASRIKELDKQLASHNAEIEKFKQKTTAFETEIEALQEKILEIGGLELRTQRSKVTGIKEDMIDLSNGRTTNAEVAKLKAEKDISKLEASIEQNEGALETLDEELSEVRDKIKTKDAAIAEVKAKVDEAQDELETKQDKRDEIKANLDENSESVNAFRSLEMEMKQKIDDHERSFTDNEKKLKHWVDKLGSLSLHKIDDGEEEDDAEGSEKGDADTSKGESSVKAGKRKTADDDASDAEKPSLELQQFPEDELRGIDKDALKEEIVVFEEKVQKGGANMSVLQEYRKRQTEFLARAKDLEKTTSQRESAKQKHDDLRKQRLKQFMAGFSTISSKVKEMYQTIALGGNAELELVDSLDPFSEGIIFSVMPPKKSWENISNLSGGEKTLSSLALVFALDEIDAALDFRNVSIVANITARRYLQDEQLHKELPDFTDILSGTGLPGVTDNIPTAVPSVTLPGGVLPTTGLPGVTDEEAKLEQIRENLKDKTSDFSTAIEQKQKEMQPWMTKIADKVAARDVAQQERDLLADREDEAKAERDAALRAKEELLAEIEDKKQKSDGLIKDRGSFQRKAADHDADIREMHAKEAQIRS
;
A
#
# COMPACT_ATOMS: atom_id res chain seq x y z
N MET A 1 45.86 34.83 47.25
CA MET A 1 46.87 35.85 46.95
C MET A 1 46.12 37.07 46.40
N LYS A 2 45.90 38.10 47.23
CA LYS A 2 46.59 39.41 47.23
C LYS A 2 46.09 40.37 46.13
N HIS A 3 45.32 41.37 46.60
CA HIS A 3 45.09 42.74 46.10
C HIS A 3 44.54 42.91 44.66
N SER A 4 43.52 43.73 44.38
CA SER A 4 43.44 45.15 44.70
C SER A 4 41.99 45.65 44.80
N ARG A 5 41.74 46.52 45.78
CA ARG A 5 40.69 47.55 45.75
C ARG A 5 41.14 48.68 44.81
N ASP A 6 40.20 49.56 44.48
CA ASP A 6 40.32 50.81 43.71
C ASP A 6 40.37 50.57 42.19
N ASP A 7 39.48 51.13 41.36
CA ASP A 7 39.11 52.54 41.26
C ASP A 7 37.61 52.78 40.96
N ARG A 8 36.90 53.43 41.90
CA ARG A 8 35.74 54.29 41.57
C ARG A 8 36.26 55.71 41.49
N SER A 9 36.81 56.06 40.33
CA SER A 9 37.27 57.42 40.00
C SER A 9 36.84 57.71 38.57
N GLY A 10 35.71 58.42 38.44
CA GLY A 10 35.09 58.73 37.15
C GLY A 10 34.02 59.81 37.27
N MET A 11 34.44 60.99 37.71
CA MET A 11 33.95 62.29 37.24
C MET A 11 32.44 62.58 37.35
N SER A 12 32.05 63.08 38.53
CA SER A 12 31.16 64.24 38.60
C SER A 12 31.80 65.39 37.81
N SER A 13 31.43 65.53 36.54
CA SER A 13 31.62 66.78 35.81
C SER A 13 30.30 67.55 35.93
N LYS A 14 30.37 68.70 36.60
CA LYS A 14 29.37 69.75 36.46
C LYS A 14 29.18 69.99 34.96
N LEU A 15 27.98 69.75 34.45
CA LEU A 15 27.57 70.27 33.16
C LEU A 15 27.74 71.79 33.23
N ALA A 16 28.77 72.30 32.56
CA ALA A 16 28.78 73.69 32.18
C ALA A 16 27.61 73.86 31.21
N ASP A 17 26.77 74.86 31.45
CA ASP A 17 25.75 75.35 30.52
C ASP A 17 26.44 75.88 29.26
N GLY A 18 26.88 74.96 28.40
CA GLY A 18 27.15 75.21 26.99
C GLY A 18 25.91 74.75 26.24
N GLU A 19 25.19 75.69 25.63
CA GLU A 19 24.03 75.42 24.79
C GLU A 19 24.37 74.31 23.78
N LEU A 20 23.86 73.10 24.01
CA LEU A 20 23.87 72.02 23.03
C LEU A 20 23.10 72.53 21.81
N THR A 21 23.80 72.69 20.69
CA THR A 21 23.16 73.13 19.45
C THR A 21 22.11 72.10 19.01
N PRO A 22 20.98 72.52 18.41
CA PRO A 22 19.99 71.59 17.87
C PRO A 22 20.59 70.54 16.92
N GLU A 23 21.67 70.88 16.21
CA GLU A 23 22.42 69.95 15.36
C GLU A 23 23.16 68.86 16.14
N GLN A 24 23.75 69.17 17.31
CA GLN A 24 24.40 68.17 18.16
C GLN A 24 23.39 67.19 18.77
N VAL A 25 22.20 67.67 19.15
CA VAL A 25 21.10 66.83 19.65
C VAL A 25 20.57 65.93 18.53
N ALA A 26 20.41 66.45 17.31
CA ALA A 26 19.99 65.66 16.15
C ALA A 26 21.01 64.55 15.80
N ARG A 27 22.31 64.83 15.87
CA ARG A 27 23.36 63.82 15.67
C ARG A 27 23.33 62.72 16.72
N LEU A 28 23.27 63.07 18.01
CA LEU A 28 23.17 62.09 19.10
C LEU A 28 21.89 61.23 19.01
N ASN A 29 20.78 61.80 18.56
CA ASN A 29 19.54 61.06 18.32
C ASN A 29 19.67 60.08 17.15
N ASN A 30 20.32 60.49 16.05
CA ASN A 30 20.59 59.60 14.93
C ASN A 30 21.54 58.45 15.33
N ASP A 31 22.60 58.75 16.08
CA ASP A 31 23.53 57.73 16.59
C ASP A 31 22.81 56.76 17.55
N ARG A 32 21.93 57.26 18.43
CA ARG A 32 21.07 56.42 19.29
C ARG A 32 20.16 55.53 18.47
N MET A 33 19.50 56.07 17.44
CA MET A 33 18.62 55.28 16.57
C MET A 33 19.38 54.20 15.81
N ALA A 34 20.58 54.50 15.31
CA ALA A 34 21.45 53.52 14.65
C ALA A 34 21.87 52.39 15.60
N LEU A 35 22.27 52.72 16.84
CA LEU A 35 22.61 51.73 17.87
C LEU A 35 21.40 50.90 18.31
N GLU A 36 20.20 51.49 18.38
CA GLU A 36 18.96 50.76 18.68
C GLU A 36 18.59 49.77 17.56
N GLU A 37 18.82 50.14 16.30
CA GLU A 37 18.61 49.27 15.14
C GLU A 37 19.65 48.14 15.09
N GLU A 38 20.92 48.45 15.36
CA GLU A 38 22.01 47.49 15.49
C GLU A 38 21.73 46.49 16.63
N LEU A 39 21.29 46.97 17.80
CA LEU A 39 20.91 46.13 18.94
C LEU A 39 19.74 45.20 18.60
N LYS A 40 18.71 45.70 17.90
CA LYS A 40 17.58 44.86 17.45
C LYS A 40 18.05 43.75 16.50
N SER A 41 18.93 44.08 15.56
CA SER A 41 19.49 43.08 14.64
C SER A 41 20.31 42.01 15.38
N HIS A 42 21.12 42.42 16.36
CA HIS A 42 21.91 41.50 17.20
C HIS A 42 21.04 40.60 18.07
N LEU A 43 19.99 41.14 18.69
CA LEU A 43 19.02 40.33 19.46
C LEU A 43 18.30 39.31 18.58
N HIS A 44 17.95 39.68 17.34
CA HIS A 44 17.36 38.74 16.39
C HIS A 44 18.34 37.62 16.01
N ALA A 45 19.60 37.96 15.74
CA ALA A 45 20.65 36.97 15.45
C ALA A 45 20.93 36.03 16.64
N ILE A 46 20.93 36.55 17.88
CA ILE A 46 21.02 35.73 19.10
C ILE A 46 19.85 34.75 19.16
N GLY A 47 18.62 35.21 18.89
CA GLY A 47 17.44 34.34 18.85
C GLY A 47 17.59 33.19 17.85
N GLN A 48 18.04 33.49 16.62
CA GLN A 48 18.26 32.46 15.59
C GLN A 48 19.32 31.42 15.99
N ILE A 49 20.46 31.85 16.53
CA ILE A 49 21.52 30.91 16.95
C ILE A 49 21.07 30.10 18.17
N THR A 50 20.28 30.69 19.07
CA THR A 50 19.71 29.99 20.23
C THR A 50 18.76 28.89 19.79
N GLU A 51 17.88 29.16 18.81
CA GLU A 51 16.98 28.15 18.24
C GLU A 51 17.77 27.01 17.58
N LEU A 52 18.84 27.33 16.83
CA LEU A 52 19.73 26.32 16.25
C LEU A 52 20.43 25.47 17.34
N TRP A 53 20.88 26.12 18.42
CA TRP A 53 21.51 25.45 19.56
C TRP A 53 20.55 24.49 20.26
N GLU A 54 19.32 24.93 20.57
CA GLU A 54 18.28 24.09 21.15
C GLU A 54 17.95 22.90 20.24
N GLY A 55 17.81 23.14 18.92
CA GLY A 55 17.59 22.08 17.95
C GLY A 55 18.76 21.08 17.84
N GLN A 56 20.02 21.53 17.91
CA GLN A 56 21.15 20.59 17.98
C GLN A 56 21.13 19.79 19.29
N LYS A 57 20.68 20.41 20.39
CA LYS A 57 20.64 19.82 21.72
C LYS A 57 19.61 18.71 21.83
N GLU A 58 18.41 18.95 21.31
CA GLU A 58 17.36 17.95 21.21
C GLU A 58 17.82 16.76 20.36
N ARG A 59 18.41 17.02 19.19
CA ARG A 59 18.89 15.96 18.29
C ARG A 59 19.95 15.05 18.92
N PHE A 60 20.93 15.60 19.65
CA PHE A 60 21.91 14.71 20.28
C PHE A 60 21.30 13.94 21.47
N ALA A 61 20.31 14.49 22.18
CA ALA A 61 19.60 13.77 23.23
C ALA A 61 18.76 12.61 22.68
N GLU A 62 18.11 12.78 21.52
CA GLU A 62 17.44 11.70 20.80
C GLU A 62 18.41 10.60 20.36
N LEU A 63 19.61 10.99 19.93
CA LEU A 63 20.68 10.05 19.58
C LEU A 63 21.18 9.28 20.80
N ASP A 64 21.33 9.92 21.98
CA ASP A 64 21.68 9.22 23.22
C ASP A 64 20.66 8.13 23.57
N VAL A 65 19.36 8.42 23.48
CA VAL A 65 18.29 7.42 23.71
C VAL A 65 18.40 6.25 22.71
N SER A 66 18.69 6.55 21.45
CA SER A 66 18.82 5.54 20.40
C SER A 66 20.07 4.66 20.60
N ILE A 67 21.18 5.26 21.04
CA ILE A 67 22.42 4.54 21.38
C ILE A 67 22.18 3.64 22.59
N ASP A 68 21.55 4.13 23.66
CA ASP A 68 21.26 3.34 24.86
C ASP A 68 20.37 2.13 24.55
N LYS A 69 19.37 2.32 23.67
CA LYS A 69 18.53 1.22 23.19
C LYS A 69 19.34 0.16 22.44
N LEU A 70 20.19 0.55 21.50
CA LEU A 70 21.06 -0.38 20.78
C LEU A 70 22.08 -1.07 21.68
N GLN A 71 22.62 -0.38 22.69
CA GLN A 71 23.53 -0.97 23.67
C GLN A 71 22.81 -2.02 24.54
N MET A 72 21.57 -1.76 24.94
CA MET A 72 20.74 -2.74 25.65
C MET A 72 20.48 -3.97 24.78
N ASP A 73 20.12 -3.78 23.50
CA ASP A 73 19.89 -4.86 22.54
C ASP A 73 21.17 -5.68 22.29
N LEU A 74 22.33 -5.03 22.14
CA LEU A 74 23.63 -5.70 22.05
C LEU A 74 23.95 -6.50 23.32
N GLY A 75 23.60 -5.99 24.50
CA GLY A 75 23.73 -6.72 25.77
C GLY A 75 22.88 -7.99 25.81
N ILE A 76 21.66 -7.94 25.26
CA ILE A 76 20.76 -9.09 25.14
C ILE A 76 21.32 -10.12 24.14
N SER A 77 21.70 -9.68 22.93
CA SER A 77 22.25 -10.58 21.91
C SER A 77 23.56 -11.24 22.39
N ASN A 78 24.43 -10.53 23.11
CA ASN A 78 25.64 -11.12 23.69
C ASN A 78 25.33 -12.22 24.72
N LYS A 79 24.29 -12.06 25.55
CA LYS A 79 23.83 -13.12 26.47
C LYS A 79 23.31 -14.33 25.70
N ARG A 80 22.53 -14.11 24.63
CA ARG A 80 22.06 -15.20 23.76
C ARG A 80 23.22 -15.99 23.15
N ILE A 81 24.28 -15.32 22.71
CA ILE A 81 25.49 -15.99 22.22
C ILE A 81 26.17 -16.81 23.31
N GLN A 82 26.25 -16.31 24.54
CA GLN A 82 26.82 -17.07 25.65
C GLN A 82 25.99 -18.32 25.97
N GLU A 83 24.66 -18.23 25.90
CA GLU A 83 23.76 -19.38 26.07
C GLU A 83 23.90 -20.37 24.92
N ALA A 84 23.96 -19.90 23.67
CA ALA A 84 24.22 -20.73 22.49
C ALA A 84 25.59 -21.44 22.59
N GLN A 85 26.63 -20.73 23.04
CA GLN A 85 27.94 -21.33 23.27
C GLN A 85 27.90 -22.41 24.35
N LYS A 86 27.22 -22.16 25.47
CA LYS A 86 27.03 -23.19 26.51
C LYS A 86 26.28 -24.42 25.99
N ARG A 87 25.30 -24.22 25.10
CA ARG A 87 24.58 -25.32 24.45
C ARG A 87 25.51 -26.12 23.54
N ILE A 88 26.33 -25.45 22.73
CA ILE A 88 27.34 -26.10 21.88
C ILE A 88 28.34 -26.87 22.75
N ASP A 89 28.83 -26.26 23.83
CA ASP A 89 29.78 -26.91 24.74
C ASP A 89 29.14 -28.13 25.40
N GLY A 90 27.86 -28.03 25.81
CA GLY A 90 27.06 -29.14 26.33
C GLY A 90 26.95 -30.30 25.34
N LEU A 91 26.50 -30.02 24.11
CA LEU A 91 26.41 -31.00 23.02
C LEU A 91 27.79 -31.59 22.68
N SER A 92 28.84 -30.79 22.71
CA SER A 92 30.21 -31.25 22.46
C SER A 92 30.79 -32.09 23.61
N SER A 93 30.34 -31.88 24.86
CA SER A 93 30.73 -32.67 26.02
C SER A 93 30.02 -34.03 26.09
N GLN A 94 28.91 -34.16 25.35
CA GLN A 94 28.20 -35.41 25.12
C GLN A 94 29.02 -36.42 24.27
N LYS A 95 30.21 -36.02 23.79
CA LYS A 95 31.29 -36.85 23.19
C LYS A 95 31.62 -38.17 23.88
N GLY A 96 31.19 -38.37 25.13
CA GLY A 96 31.32 -39.66 25.82
C GLY A 96 30.57 -40.81 25.15
N ILE A 97 29.60 -40.51 24.28
CA ILE A 97 28.76 -41.50 23.58
C ILE A 97 29.39 -41.88 22.23
N ASP A 98 29.87 -40.93 21.42
CA ASP A 98 30.44 -41.20 20.07
C ASP A 98 31.65 -42.14 20.07
N ALA A 99 32.57 -42.03 21.05
CA ALA A 99 33.76 -42.89 21.05
C ALA A 99 33.45 -44.35 21.42
N ALA A 100 32.48 -44.55 22.32
CA ALA A 100 31.97 -45.86 22.69
C ALA A 100 31.14 -46.47 21.56
N ASP A 101 30.27 -45.68 20.95
CA ASP A 101 29.41 -46.09 19.84
C ASP A 101 30.24 -46.41 18.59
N ALA A 102 31.25 -45.59 18.26
CA ALA A 102 32.20 -45.90 17.18
C ALA A 102 33.00 -47.19 17.44
N SER A 103 33.31 -47.50 18.71
CA SER A 103 33.95 -48.78 19.05
C SER A 103 32.97 -49.96 18.95
N ARG A 104 31.70 -49.75 19.26
CA ARG A 104 30.63 -50.75 19.14
C ARG A 104 30.29 -51.03 17.68
N ILE A 105 30.22 -50.00 16.82
CA ILE A 105 30.05 -50.13 15.37
C ILE A 105 31.17 -51.00 14.78
N LYS A 106 32.44 -50.75 15.15
CA LYS A 106 33.56 -51.60 14.69
C LYS A 106 33.45 -53.06 15.13
N GLU A 107 32.95 -53.29 16.34
CA GLU A 107 32.70 -54.66 16.84
C GLU A 107 31.53 -55.32 16.10
N LEU A 108 30.45 -54.59 15.85
CA LEU A 108 29.29 -55.06 15.07
C LEU A 108 29.67 -55.37 13.61
N ASP A 109 30.50 -54.54 12.96
CA ASP A 109 31.05 -54.80 11.63
C ASP A 109 31.81 -56.13 11.58
N LYS A 110 32.57 -56.42 12.63
CA LYS A 110 33.31 -57.68 12.76
C LYS A 110 32.37 -58.88 12.98
N GLN A 111 31.30 -58.71 13.77
CA GLN A 111 30.28 -59.73 13.97
C GLN A 111 29.50 -60.02 12.69
N LEU A 112 29.14 -58.99 11.93
CA LEU A 112 28.50 -59.09 10.62
C LEU A 112 29.38 -59.84 9.62
N ALA A 113 30.68 -59.51 9.55
CA ALA A 113 31.62 -60.22 8.71
C ALA A 113 31.73 -61.70 9.08
N SER A 114 31.74 -62.01 10.39
CA SER A 114 31.76 -63.39 10.88
C SER A 114 30.47 -64.15 10.54
N HIS A 115 29.30 -63.57 10.80
CA HIS A 115 28.02 -64.20 10.49
C HIS A 115 27.83 -64.43 8.99
N ASN A 116 28.23 -63.47 8.14
CA ASN A 116 28.21 -63.65 6.69
C ASN A 116 29.13 -64.79 6.24
N ALA A 117 30.33 -64.90 6.79
CA ALA A 117 31.24 -66.01 6.47
C ALA A 117 30.70 -67.38 6.93
N GLU A 118 29.99 -67.45 8.05
CA GLU A 118 29.34 -68.67 8.54
C GLU A 118 28.12 -69.06 7.71
N ILE A 119 27.29 -68.09 7.32
CA ILE A 119 26.16 -68.28 6.40
C ILE A 119 26.66 -68.90 5.09
N GLU A 120 27.75 -68.37 4.54
CA GLU A 120 28.28 -68.84 3.26
C GLU A 120 28.85 -70.26 3.36
N LYS A 121 29.52 -70.59 4.47
CA LYS A 121 29.95 -71.96 4.75
C LYS A 121 28.79 -72.95 4.87
N PHE A 122 27.69 -72.54 5.50
CA PHE A 122 26.52 -73.40 5.63
C PHE A 122 25.77 -73.55 4.31
N LYS A 123 25.65 -72.47 3.51
CA LYS A 123 25.09 -72.53 2.16
C LYS A 123 25.84 -73.53 1.28
N GLN A 124 27.17 -73.51 1.27
CA GLN A 124 28.00 -74.47 0.53
C GLN A 124 27.72 -75.94 0.92
N LYS A 125 27.39 -76.19 2.19
CA LYS A 125 27.01 -77.54 2.65
C LYS A 125 25.61 -77.91 2.18
N THR A 126 24.66 -76.97 2.24
CA THR A 126 23.30 -77.16 1.74
C THR A 126 23.30 -77.46 0.24
N THR A 127 24.10 -76.74 -0.56
CA THR A 127 24.23 -76.98 -2.00
C THR A 127 24.79 -78.37 -2.31
N ALA A 128 25.70 -78.91 -1.48
CA ALA A 128 26.19 -80.27 -1.65
C ALA A 128 25.06 -81.30 -1.43
N PHE A 129 24.24 -81.12 -0.38
CA PHE A 129 23.07 -81.98 -0.17
C PHE A 129 22.02 -81.84 -1.27
N GLU A 130 21.81 -80.64 -1.81
CA GLU A 130 20.91 -80.41 -2.95
C GLU A 130 21.37 -81.18 -4.19
N THR A 131 22.66 -81.14 -4.53
CA THR A 131 23.20 -81.92 -5.67
C THR A 131 23.06 -83.43 -5.49
N GLU A 132 23.21 -83.94 -4.27
CA GLU A 132 22.99 -85.36 -3.97
C GLU A 132 21.51 -85.75 -4.09
N ILE A 133 20.61 -84.88 -3.66
CA ILE A 133 19.16 -85.07 -3.79
C ILE A 133 18.76 -85.03 -5.27
N GLU A 134 19.30 -84.11 -6.07
CA GLU A 134 19.06 -84.03 -7.51
C GLU A 134 19.48 -85.32 -8.22
N ALA A 135 20.66 -85.87 -7.90
CA ALA A 135 21.13 -87.13 -8.47
C ALA A 135 20.22 -88.33 -8.11
N LEU A 136 19.62 -88.34 -6.91
CA LEU A 136 18.64 -89.36 -6.52
C LEU A 136 17.30 -89.15 -7.22
N GLN A 137 16.87 -87.90 -7.40
CA GLN A 137 15.65 -87.55 -8.13
C GLN A 137 15.77 -87.91 -9.63
N GLU A 138 16.97 -87.82 -10.22
CA GLU A 138 17.23 -88.21 -11.60
C GLU A 138 17.09 -89.73 -11.79
N LYS A 139 17.59 -90.54 -10.84
CA LYS A 139 17.37 -92.00 -10.83
C LYS A 139 15.90 -92.38 -10.71
N ILE A 140 15.12 -91.64 -9.92
CA ILE A 140 13.66 -91.81 -9.83
C ILE A 140 12.99 -91.48 -11.18
N LEU A 141 13.46 -90.43 -11.87
CA LEU A 141 12.95 -90.05 -13.19
C LEU A 141 13.26 -91.08 -14.27
N GLU A 142 14.38 -91.79 -14.19
CA GLU A 142 14.71 -92.89 -15.09
C GLU A 142 13.76 -94.09 -14.90
N ILE A 143 13.39 -94.40 -13.65
CA ILE A 143 12.46 -95.49 -13.31
C ILE A 143 11.01 -95.16 -13.71
N GLY A 144 10.61 -93.89 -13.57
CA GLY A 144 9.25 -93.42 -13.90
C GLY A 144 8.94 -93.26 -15.40
N GLY A 145 9.94 -93.40 -16.27
CA GLY A 145 9.76 -93.37 -17.72
C GLY A 145 9.24 -92.05 -18.29
N LEU A 146 8.69 -92.12 -19.52
CA LEU A 146 8.29 -90.94 -20.31
C LEU A 146 7.07 -90.20 -19.74
N GLU A 147 6.14 -90.91 -19.10
CA GLU A 147 4.91 -90.34 -18.52
C GLU A 147 5.19 -89.48 -17.28
N LEU A 148 6.05 -89.94 -16.36
CA LEU A 148 6.45 -89.13 -15.20
C LEU A 148 7.26 -87.90 -15.63
N ARG A 149 8.15 -88.04 -16.63
CA ARG A 149 8.94 -86.92 -17.16
C ARG A 149 8.06 -85.86 -17.82
N THR A 150 7.11 -86.26 -18.65
CA THR A 150 6.20 -85.32 -19.33
C THR A 150 5.29 -84.61 -18.33
N GLN A 151 4.71 -85.32 -17.36
CA GLN A 151 3.87 -84.70 -16.34
C GLN A 151 4.67 -83.81 -15.37
N ARG A 152 5.88 -84.21 -14.97
CA ARG A 152 6.79 -83.35 -14.18
C ARG A 152 7.15 -82.09 -14.94
N SER A 153 7.46 -82.18 -16.24
CA SER A 153 7.81 -81.02 -17.08
C SER A 153 6.68 -79.99 -17.17
N LYS A 154 5.42 -80.45 -17.20
CA LYS A 154 4.25 -79.56 -17.19
C LYS A 154 4.10 -78.85 -15.84
N VAL A 155 4.23 -79.59 -14.73
CA VAL A 155 4.15 -79.01 -13.39
C VAL A 155 5.33 -78.08 -13.10
N THR A 156 6.55 -78.41 -13.54
CA THR A 156 7.71 -77.52 -13.40
C THR A 156 7.57 -76.29 -14.28
N GLY A 157 7.12 -76.43 -15.53
CA GLY A 157 6.88 -75.29 -16.41
C GLY A 157 5.85 -74.32 -15.85
N ILE A 158 4.72 -74.81 -15.34
CA ILE A 158 3.71 -73.94 -14.71
C ILE A 158 4.25 -73.27 -13.42
N LYS A 159 5.10 -73.97 -12.65
CA LYS A 159 5.74 -73.39 -11.45
C LYS A 159 6.80 -72.35 -11.80
N GLU A 160 7.62 -72.60 -12.81
CA GLU A 160 8.60 -71.65 -13.34
C GLU A 160 7.88 -70.41 -13.89
N ASP A 161 6.85 -70.59 -14.72
CA ASP A 161 6.03 -69.49 -15.23
C ASP A 161 5.43 -68.66 -14.07
N MET A 162 4.98 -69.30 -12.99
CA MET A 162 4.45 -68.60 -11.82
C MET A 162 5.53 -67.85 -11.02
N ILE A 163 6.71 -68.46 -10.84
CA ILE A 163 7.85 -67.85 -10.17
C ILE A 163 8.33 -66.64 -10.98
N ASP A 164 8.43 -66.77 -12.30
CA ASP A 164 8.82 -65.69 -13.20
C ASP A 164 7.79 -64.57 -13.21
N LEU A 165 6.49 -64.90 -13.22
CA LEU A 165 5.43 -63.90 -13.11
C LEU A 165 5.45 -63.19 -11.75
N SER A 166 5.73 -63.91 -10.66
CA SER A 166 5.85 -63.36 -9.31
C SER A 166 7.09 -62.48 -9.16
N ASN A 167 8.23 -62.91 -9.68
CA ASN A 167 9.48 -62.15 -9.69
C ASN A 167 9.33 -60.90 -10.57
N GLY A 168 8.69 -61.02 -11.73
CA GLY A 168 8.35 -59.89 -12.60
C GLY A 168 7.43 -58.88 -11.91
N ARG A 169 6.42 -59.34 -11.16
CA ARG A 169 5.57 -58.46 -10.35
C ARG A 169 6.33 -57.79 -9.21
N THR A 170 7.21 -58.53 -8.53
CA THR A 170 7.99 -58.02 -7.40
C THR A 170 9.01 -56.98 -7.85
N THR A 171 9.76 -57.27 -8.91
CA THR A 171 10.71 -56.32 -9.51
C THR A 171 10.00 -55.07 -10.04
N ASN A 172 8.86 -55.21 -10.73
CA ASN A 172 8.07 -54.05 -11.15
C ASN A 172 7.57 -53.22 -9.95
N ALA A 173 7.16 -53.87 -8.86
CA ALA A 173 6.75 -53.19 -7.64
C ALA A 173 7.91 -52.47 -6.96
N GLU A 174 9.10 -53.08 -6.90
CA GLU A 174 10.31 -52.45 -6.36
C GLU A 174 10.75 -51.25 -7.19
N VAL A 175 10.74 -51.36 -8.52
CA VAL A 175 11.05 -50.23 -9.41
C VAL A 175 10.02 -49.10 -9.25
N ALA A 176 8.73 -49.44 -9.12
CA ALA A 176 7.69 -48.45 -8.85
C ALA A 176 7.88 -47.77 -7.48
N LYS A 177 8.28 -48.53 -6.46
CA LYS A 177 8.62 -48.01 -5.13
C LYS A 177 9.79 -47.03 -5.19
N LEU A 178 10.90 -47.42 -5.81
CA LEU A 178 12.08 -46.56 -5.96
C LEU A 178 11.76 -45.28 -6.74
N LYS A 179 10.89 -45.37 -7.75
CA LYS A 179 10.42 -44.20 -8.49
C LYS A 179 9.60 -43.27 -7.59
N ALA A 180 8.67 -43.81 -6.81
CA ALA A 180 7.87 -43.03 -5.85
C ALA A 180 8.74 -42.37 -4.77
N GLU A 181 9.74 -43.08 -4.22
CA GLU A 181 10.70 -42.51 -3.26
C GLU A 181 11.50 -41.36 -3.87
N LYS A 182 11.95 -41.49 -5.12
CA LYS A 182 12.65 -40.42 -5.83
C LYS A 182 11.73 -39.21 -6.10
N ASP A 183 10.46 -39.44 -6.40
CA ASP A 183 9.50 -38.36 -6.64
C ASP A 183 9.11 -37.67 -5.32
N ILE A 184 9.01 -38.40 -4.20
CA ILE A 184 8.85 -37.83 -2.84
C ILE A 184 10.02 -36.90 -2.54
N SER A 185 11.27 -37.36 -2.70
CA SER A 185 12.46 -36.55 -2.42
C SER A 185 12.51 -35.26 -3.26
N LYS A 186 12.07 -35.28 -4.53
CA LYS A 186 11.98 -34.07 -5.35
C LYS A 186 10.88 -33.12 -4.87
N LEU A 187 9.72 -33.65 -4.48
CA LEU A 187 8.61 -32.85 -3.97
C LEU A 187 8.99 -32.21 -2.63
N GLU A 188 9.67 -32.93 -1.74
CA GLU A 188 10.21 -32.39 -0.49
C GLU A 188 11.17 -31.23 -0.75
N ALA A 189 12.13 -31.40 -1.66
CA ALA A 189 13.05 -30.31 -2.04
C ALA A 189 12.32 -29.10 -2.64
N SER A 190 11.25 -29.33 -3.42
CA SER A 190 10.42 -28.25 -3.96
C SER A 190 9.59 -27.55 -2.89
N ILE A 191 9.14 -28.27 -1.86
CA ILE A 191 8.41 -27.70 -0.72
C ILE A 191 9.37 -26.80 0.07
N GLU A 192 10.58 -27.29 0.41
CA GLU A 192 11.59 -26.51 1.13
C GLU A 192 11.96 -25.23 0.38
N GLN A 193 12.13 -25.30 -0.95
CA GLN A 193 12.36 -24.11 -1.77
C GLN A 193 11.20 -23.10 -1.73
N ASN A 194 9.96 -23.59 -1.76
CA ASN A 194 8.77 -22.74 -1.71
C ASN A 194 8.53 -22.14 -0.32
N GLU A 195 8.84 -22.88 0.75
CA GLU A 195 8.80 -22.39 2.13
C GLU A 195 9.81 -21.25 2.34
N GLY A 196 11.04 -21.40 1.85
CA GLY A 196 12.02 -20.31 1.87
C GLY A 196 11.58 -19.08 1.07
N ALA A 197 10.96 -19.29 -0.10
CA ALA A 197 10.41 -18.18 -0.89
C ALA A 197 9.25 -17.45 -0.17
N LEU A 198 8.39 -18.20 0.54
CA LEU A 198 7.32 -17.62 1.36
C LEU A 198 7.88 -16.77 2.50
N GLU A 199 8.91 -17.25 3.19
CA GLU A 199 9.56 -16.51 4.29
C GLU A 199 10.16 -15.18 3.77
N THR A 200 10.86 -15.20 2.63
CA THR A 200 11.37 -13.96 2.02
C THR A 200 10.25 -12.99 1.62
N LEU A 201 9.11 -13.50 1.13
CA LEU A 201 7.98 -12.66 0.75
C LEU A 201 7.29 -12.05 1.98
N ASP A 202 7.24 -12.77 3.10
CA ASP A 202 6.70 -12.26 4.36
C ASP A 202 7.58 -11.16 4.95
N GLU A 203 8.91 -11.27 4.84
CA GLU A 203 9.84 -10.21 5.19
C GLU A 203 9.61 -8.95 4.33
N GLU A 204 9.53 -9.11 3.00
CA GLU A 204 9.23 -8.01 2.08
C GLU A 204 7.87 -7.34 2.39
N LEU A 205 6.84 -8.13 2.69
CA LEU A 205 5.52 -7.62 3.09
C LEU A 205 5.58 -6.86 4.41
N SER A 206 6.38 -7.32 5.37
CA SER A 206 6.61 -6.63 6.64
C SER A 206 7.25 -5.25 6.40
N GLU A 207 8.30 -5.19 5.58
CA GLU A 207 8.93 -3.93 5.20
C GLU A 207 7.98 -2.96 4.51
N VAL A 208 7.18 -3.45 3.56
CA VAL A 208 6.20 -2.63 2.84
C VAL A 208 5.14 -2.09 3.81
N ARG A 209 4.69 -2.93 4.76
CA ARG A 209 3.72 -2.51 5.79
C ARG A 209 4.28 -1.41 6.69
N ASP A 210 5.56 -1.47 7.04
CA ASP A 210 6.22 -0.42 7.82
C ASP A 210 6.46 0.86 7.00
N LYS A 211 6.81 0.72 5.71
CA LYS A 211 6.83 1.86 4.76
C LYS A 211 5.46 2.52 4.65
N ILE A 212 4.36 1.76 4.64
CA ILE A 212 3.00 2.32 4.65
C ILE A 212 2.73 3.10 5.95
N LYS A 213 3.02 2.51 7.12
CA LYS A 213 2.82 3.20 8.42
C LYS A 213 3.59 4.52 8.50
N THR A 214 4.85 4.55 8.04
CA THR A 214 5.65 5.78 8.06
C THR A 214 5.10 6.84 7.11
N LYS A 215 4.59 6.44 5.94
CA LYS A 215 3.91 7.35 5.01
C LYS A 215 2.58 7.86 5.56
N ASP A 216 1.79 7.02 6.22
CA ASP A 216 0.54 7.43 6.88
C ASP A 216 0.79 8.44 8.00
N ALA A 217 1.84 8.25 8.80
CA ALA A 217 2.26 9.22 9.81
C ALA A 217 2.66 10.56 9.18
N ALA A 218 3.43 10.55 8.08
CA ALA A 218 3.78 11.76 7.36
C ALA A 218 2.54 12.47 6.74
N ILE A 219 1.57 11.70 6.22
CA ILE A 219 0.30 12.25 5.73
C ILE A 219 -0.48 12.92 6.85
N ALA A 220 -0.53 12.31 8.05
CA ALA A 220 -1.19 12.89 9.20
C ALA A 220 -0.54 14.21 9.64
N GLU A 221 0.79 14.29 9.63
CA GLU A 221 1.52 15.52 9.93
C GLU A 221 1.23 16.63 8.90
N VAL A 222 1.24 16.29 7.61
CA VAL A 222 0.93 17.26 6.54
C VAL A 222 -0.51 17.74 6.65
N LYS A 223 -1.47 16.85 6.97
CA LYS A 223 -2.87 17.26 7.19
C LYS A 223 -3.00 18.23 8.36
N ALA A 224 -2.33 17.98 9.49
CA ALA A 224 -2.34 18.89 10.62
C ALA A 224 -1.81 20.29 10.25
N LYS A 225 -0.74 20.37 9.44
CA LYS A 225 -0.21 21.65 8.92
C LYS A 225 -1.17 22.35 7.96
N VAL A 226 -1.94 21.59 7.17
CA VAL A 226 -2.97 22.14 6.28
C VAL A 226 -4.12 22.73 7.07
N ASP A 227 -4.58 22.02 8.12
CA ASP A 227 -5.65 22.50 9.00
C ASP A 227 -5.21 23.78 9.74
N GLU A 228 -4.00 23.82 10.28
CA GLU A 228 -3.43 25.02 10.91
C GLU A 228 -3.33 26.21 9.94
N ALA A 229 -2.87 25.98 8.71
CA ALA A 229 -2.81 27.01 7.68
C ALA A 229 -4.21 27.50 7.24
N GLN A 230 -5.23 26.64 7.28
CA GLN A 230 -6.62 27.02 7.02
C GLN A 230 -7.19 27.90 8.14
N ASP A 231 -6.94 27.54 9.39
CA ASP A 231 -7.34 28.36 10.55
C ASP A 231 -6.66 29.74 10.48
N GLU A 232 -5.35 29.80 10.17
CA GLU A 232 -4.65 31.06 9.97
C GLU A 232 -5.27 31.88 8.83
N LEU A 233 -5.62 31.25 7.70
CA LEU A 233 -6.25 31.93 6.58
C LEU A 233 -7.60 32.55 6.99
N GLU A 234 -8.41 31.83 7.75
CA GLU A 234 -9.70 32.33 8.27
C GLU A 234 -9.48 33.56 9.16
N THR A 235 -8.55 33.49 10.12
CA THR A 235 -8.25 34.66 10.98
C THR A 235 -7.74 35.88 10.19
N LYS A 236 -7.03 35.67 9.08
CA LYS A 236 -6.56 36.75 8.21
C LYS A 236 -7.69 37.30 7.35
N GLN A 237 -8.63 36.46 6.92
CA GLN A 237 -9.84 36.91 6.21
C GLN A 237 -10.71 37.78 7.10
N ASP A 238 -10.95 37.37 8.35
CA ASP A 238 -11.72 38.15 9.33
C ASP A 238 -11.08 39.53 9.58
N LYS A 239 -9.76 39.58 9.80
CA LYS A 239 -9.02 40.84 9.95
C LYS A 239 -9.12 41.73 8.71
N ARG A 240 -9.09 41.13 7.51
CA ARG A 240 -9.24 41.88 6.25
C ARG A 240 -10.65 42.46 6.13
N ASP A 241 -11.67 41.71 6.53
CA ASP A 241 -13.05 42.20 6.55
C ASP A 241 -13.27 43.31 7.60
N GLU A 242 -12.66 43.19 8.78
CA GLU A 242 -12.65 44.25 9.79
C GLU A 242 -11.97 45.53 9.30
N ILE A 243 -10.78 45.42 8.71
CA ILE A 243 -10.07 46.58 8.12
C ILE A 243 -10.90 47.21 7.00
N LYS A 244 -11.57 46.40 6.17
CA LYS A 244 -12.44 46.89 5.11
C LYS A 244 -13.64 47.65 5.66
N ALA A 245 -14.29 47.13 6.70
CA ALA A 245 -15.38 47.84 7.37
C ALA A 245 -14.92 49.19 7.95
N ASN A 246 -13.75 49.23 8.59
CA ASN A 246 -13.16 50.47 9.09
C ASN A 246 -12.80 51.46 7.96
N LEU A 247 -12.37 50.96 6.81
CA LEU A 247 -12.09 51.78 5.63
C LEU A 247 -13.38 52.39 5.07
N ASP A 248 -14.44 51.59 4.97
CA ASP A 248 -15.75 52.03 4.48
C ASP A 248 -16.34 53.11 5.42
N GLU A 249 -16.29 52.90 6.74
CA GLU A 249 -16.73 53.88 7.74
C GLU A 249 -15.94 55.20 7.65
N ASN A 250 -14.60 55.12 7.55
CA ASN A 250 -13.78 56.31 7.36
C ASN A 250 -14.08 57.02 6.03
N SER A 251 -14.39 56.28 4.97
CA SER A 251 -14.77 56.86 3.68
C SER A 251 -16.11 57.60 3.74
N GLU A 252 -17.08 57.06 4.48
CA GLU A 252 -18.36 57.73 4.75
C GLU A 252 -18.17 59.01 5.55
N SER A 253 -17.32 58.95 6.59
CA SER A 253 -16.95 60.13 7.40
C SER A 253 -16.28 61.21 6.54
N VAL A 254 -15.33 60.85 5.68
CA VAL A 254 -14.69 61.80 4.74
C VAL A 254 -15.71 62.42 3.78
N ASN A 255 -16.66 61.62 3.27
CA ASN A 255 -17.70 62.14 2.38
C ASN A 255 -18.66 63.10 3.12
N ALA A 256 -18.98 62.83 4.39
CA ALA A 256 -19.74 63.75 5.24
C ALA A 256 -18.97 65.06 5.52
N PHE A 257 -17.66 64.98 5.74
CA PHE A 257 -16.84 66.19 5.86
C PHE A 257 -16.81 67.00 4.56
N ARG A 258 -16.75 66.34 3.40
CA ARG A 258 -16.78 67.02 2.09
C ARG A 258 -18.12 67.72 1.83
N SER A 259 -19.24 67.13 2.23
CA SER A 259 -20.54 67.80 2.07
C SER A 259 -20.66 69.02 2.99
N LEU A 260 -20.19 68.92 4.24
CA LEU A 260 -20.10 70.06 5.15
C LEU A 260 -19.16 71.15 4.63
N GLU A 261 -18.01 70.78 4.06
CA GLU A 261 -17.09 71.73 3.44
C GLU A 261 -17.77 72.49 2.29
N MET A 262 -18.54 71.78 1.46
CA MET A 262 -19.29 72.38 0.35
C MET A 262 -20.39 73.34 0.86
N GLU A 263 -21.13 72.95 1.90
CA GLU A 263 -22.13 73.80 2.54
C GLU A 263 -21.50 75.07 3.14
N MET A 264 -20.35 74.94 3.81
CA MET A 264 -19.62 76.09 4.36
C MET A 264 -19.10 77.01 3.26
N LYS A 265 -18.59 76.47 2.14
CA LYS A 265 -18.19 77.26 0.97
C LYS A 265 -19.38 78.02 0.39
N GLN A 266 -20.54 77.38 0.26
CA GLN A 266 -21.76 78.04 -0.22
C GLN A 266 -22.18 79.18 0.73
N LYS A 267 -22.15 78.97 2.05
CA LYS A 267 -22.43 80.03 3.03
C LYS A 267 -21.45 81.19 2.94
N ILE A 268 -20.17 80.92 2.72
CA ILE A 268 -19.15 81.96 2.49
C ILE A 268 -19.51 82.77 1.25
N ASP A 269 -19.82 82.11 0.12
CA ASP A 269 -20.20 82.79 -1.12
C ASP A 269 -21.46 83.66 -0.94
N ASP A 270 -22.47 83.17 -0.21
CA ASP A 270 -23.69 83.92 0.10
C ASP A 270 -23.40 85.12 1.01
N HIS A 271 -22.55 84.94 2.02
CA HIS A 271 -22.10 86.02 2.89
C HIS A 271 -21.29 87.07 2.12
N GLU A 272 -20.40 86.68 1.21
CA GLU A 272 -19.67 87.60 0.34
C GLU A 272 -20.61 88.40 -0.56
N ARG A 273 -21.61 87.75 -1.18
CA ARG A 273 -22.65 88.46 -1.95
C ARG A 273 -23.38 89.48 -1.08
N SER A 274 -23.83 89.07 0.10
CA SER A 274 -24.52 89.96 1.04
C SER A 274 -23.63 91.13 1.50
N PHE A 275 -22.34 90.88 1.70
CA PHE A 275 -21.36 91.89 2.07
C PHE A 275 -21.19 92.91 0.94
N THR A 276 -21.00 92.47 -0.30
CA THR A 276 -20.86 93.36 -1.45
C THR A 276 -22.12 94.21 -1.68
N ASP A 277 -23.32 93.66 -1.45
CA ASP A 277 -24.57 94.41 -1.57
C ASP A 277 -24.76 95.40 -0.42
N ASN A 278 -24.40 95.03 0.81
CA ASN A 278 -24.38 95.96 1.93
C ASN A 278 -23.34 97.06 1.74
N GLU A 279 -22.18 96.77 1.16
CA GLU A 279 -21.17 97.77 0.81
C GLU A 279 -21.69 98.76 -0.24
N LYS A 280 -22.38 98.28 -1.28
CA LYS A 280 -23.06 99.15 -2.26
C LYS A 280 -24.13 100.02 -1.60
N LYS A 281 -24.93 99.45 -0.70
CA LYS A 281 -25.94 100.21 0.07
C LYS A 281 -25.28 101.26 0.95
N LEU A 282 -24.19 100.92 1.63
CA LEU A 282 -23.41 101.86 2.45
C LEU A 282 -22.92 103.03 1.59
N LYS A 283 -22.31 102.75 0.42
CA LYS A 283 -21.91 103.78 -0.55
C LYS A 283 -23.09 104.65 -0.96
N HIS A 284 -24.22 104.05 -1.35
CA HIS A 284 -25.44 104.80 -1.69
C HIS A 284 -25.92 105.74 -0.57
N TRP A 285 -25.93 105.27 0.67
CA TRP A 285 -26.35 106.08 1.81
C TRP A 285 -25.34 107.15 2.21
N VAL A 286 -24.03 106.87 2.09
CA VAL A 286 -22.97 107.87 2.29
C VAL A 286 -23.06 108.96 1.23
N ASP A 287 -23.26 108.61 -0.04
CA ASP A 287 -23.45 109.57 -1.14
C ASP A 287 -24.70 110.43 -0.90
N LYS A 288 -25.80 109.81 -0.44
CA LYS A 288 -27.02 110.54 -0.03
C LYS A 288 -26.78 111.47 1.16
N LEU A 289 -26.02 111.03 2.17
CA LEU A 289 -25.68 111.86 3.33
C LEU A 289 -24.82 113.07 2.92
N GLY A 290 -23.91 112.89 1.96
CA GLY A 290 -23.12 113.97 1.38
C GLY A 290 -23.94 114.97 0.55
N SER A 291 -25.07 114.54 -0.01
CA SER A 291 -25.99 115.39 -0.78
C SER A 291 -26.97 116.22 0.04
N LEU A 292 -27.00 116.05 1.37
CA LEU A 292 -27.85 116.81 2.28
C LEU A 292 -27.20 118.16 2.63
N SER A 293 -27.57 119.20 1.88
CA SER A 293 -27.33 120.60 2.25
C SER A 293 -28.56 121.19 2.97
N LEU A 294 -28.35 121.92 4.06
CA LEU A 294 -29.40 122.69 4.73
C LEU A 294 -29.81 123.89 3.85
N HIS A 295 -31.07 123.91 3.38
CA HIS A 295 -31.67 125.10 2.76
C HIS A 295 -32.87 125.56 3.60
N LYS A 296 -32.85 126.83 4.02
CA LYS A 296 -33.98 127.51 4.66
C LYS A 296 -35.01 127.87 3.59
N ILE A 297 -36.28 127.71 3.94
CA ILE A 297 -37.44 128.07 3.10
C ILE A 297 -37.83 129.50 3.47
N ASP A 298 -37.74 130.44 2.52
CA ASP A 298 -38.76 131.47 2.32
C ASP A 298 -38.68 132.05 0.89
N ASP A 299 -39.79 131.91 0.16
CA ASP A 299 -40.18 132.54 -1.12
C ASP A 299 -41.72 132.61 -1.01
N GLY A 300 -42.43 133.72 -0.84
CA GLY A 300 -42.09 135.13 -0.94
C GLY A 300 -43.31 135.86 -1.51
N GLU A 301 -44.02 136.61 -0.65
CA GLU A 301 -44.71 137.86 -1.00
C GLU A 301 -44.33 138.91 0.06
N GLU A 302 -43.83 140.05 -0.43
CA GLU A 302 -43.62 141.37 0.20
C GLU A 302 -42.37 141.65 1.09
N GLU A 303 -41.63 142.65 0.57
CA GLU A 303 -40.80 143.70 1.18
C GLU A 303 -39.32 143.47 1.57
N ASP A 304 -38.51 144.29 0.87
CA ASP A 304 -37.31 145.02 1.29
C ASP A 304 -35.92 144.37 1.31
N ASP A 305 -35.15 144.85 0.32
CA ASP A 305 -33.82 145.45 0.44
C ASP A 305 -32.55 144.58 0.62
N ALA A 306 -31.76 144.66 -0.46
CA ALA A 306 -30.37 145.14 -0.47
C ALA A 306 -29.21 144.13 -0.26
N GLU A 307 -28.58 143.87 -1.41
CA GLU A 307 -27.14 144.05 -1.70
C GLU A 307 -26.07 143.09 -1.12
N GLY A 308 -25.20 142.63 -2.04
CA GLY A 308 -23.77 142.44 -1.81
C GLY A 308 -23.27 141.00 -2.01
N SER A 309 -22.87 140.61 -3.23
CA SER A 309 -21.48 140.67 -3.76
C SER A 309 -20.58 139.55 -3.18
N GLU A 310 -20.10 138.53 -3.88
CA GLU A 310 -19.31 138.38 -5.13
C GLU A 310 -17.95 137.71 -4.77
N LYS A 311 -17.45 136.86 -5.68
CA LYS A 311 -16.10 136.24 -5.82
C LYS A 311 -15.90 134.91 -5.08
N GLY A 312 -15.56 133.81 -5.76
CA GLY A 312 -14.35 133.60 -6.60
C GLY A 312 -13.29 132.93 -5.72
N ASP A 313 -12.48 131.95 -6.08
CA ASP A 313 -11.97 131.37 -7.32
C ASP A 313 -11.13 130.12 -6.91
N ALA A 314 -10.83 129.21 -7.86
CA ALA A 314 -9.64 128.34 -7.95
C ALA A 314 -9.26 127.37 -6.79
N ASP A 315 -8.63 126.20 -6.96
CA ASP A 315 -8.14 125.35 -8.05
C ASP A 315 -7.50 124.11 -7.36
N THR A 316 -7.20 123.07 -8.16
CA THR A 316 -6.16 122.03 -8.04
C THR A 316 -6.44 120.63 -7.45
N SER A 317 -6.52 119.68 -8.41
CA SER A 317 -5.66 118.47 -8.53
C SER A 317 -5.92 117.27 -7.59
N LYS A 318 -5.69 115.99 -7.93
CA LYS A 318 -5.09 115.30 -9.09
C LYS A 318 -5.35 113.78 -8.94
N GLY A 319 -5.58 113.09 -10.07
CA GLY A 319 -5.18 111.70 -10.38
C GLY A 319 -5.85 110.55 -9.61
N GLU A 320 -6.04 109.35 -10.14
CA GLU A 320 -5.76 108.71 -11.42
C GLU A 320 -6.56 107.38 -11.44
N SER A 321 -7.23 107.07 -12.57
CA SER A 321 -7.12 105.84 -13.38
C SER A 321 -7.08 104.46 -12.68
N SER A 322 -7.64 103.34 -13.15
CA SER A 322 -8.02 102.84 -14.48
C SER A 322 -8.64 101.44 -14.21
N VAL A 323 -9.83 101.04 -14.68
CA VAL A 323 -10.15 100.45 -16.01
C VAL A 323 -10.36 98.91 -15.99
N LYS A 324 -11.58 98.52 -16.45
CA LYS A 324 -12.04 97.35 -17.26
C LYS A 324 -11.78 95.91 -16.78
N ALA A 325 -12.57 94.89 -17.17
CA ALA A 325 -13.81 94.69 -17.92
C ALA A 325 -14.20 93.19 -17.74
N GLY A 326 -15.48 92.83 -17.63
CA GLY A 326 -16.25 92.12 -18.68
C GLY A 326 -15.98 90.60 -18.81
N LYS A 327 -16.83 89.70 -19.32
CA LYS A 327 -18.29 89.48 -19.43
C LYS A 327 -18.45 88.12 -20.17
N ARG A 328 -19.25 87.17 -19.62
CA ARG A 328 -20.08 86.10 -20.28
C ARG A 328 -19.39 85.06 -21.20
N LYS A 329 -19.52 83.72 -21.03
CA LYS A 329 -20.66 82.73 -21.02
C LYS A 329 -20.65 81.91 -22.33
N THR A 330 -20.63 80.58 -22.20
CA THR A 330 -21.28 79.52 -23.04
C THR A 330 -20.95 78.19 -22.36
N ALA A 331 -21.71 77.11 -22.31
CA ALA A 331 -23.10 76.71 -22.56
C ALA A 331 -23.07 75.23 -22.10
N ASP A 332 -24.10 74.74 -21.40
CA ASP A 332 -24.25 73.30 -21.16
C ASP A 332 -25.67 72.88 -21.52
N ASP A 333 -25.74 71.89 -22.41
CA ASP A 333 -26.91 71.11 -22.76
C ASP A 333 -26.80 69.75 -22.05
N ASP A 334 -27.98 69.28 -21.65
CA ASP A 334 -28.42 67.89 -21.52
C ASP A 334 -28.03 67.08 -20.26
N ALA A 335 -29.04 66.96 -19.40
CA ALA A 335 -29.15 66.03 -18.29
C ALA A 335 -30.10 64.88 -18.69
N SER A 336 -29.70 63.65 -18.40
CA SER A 336 -30.64 62.56 -18.15
C SER A 336 -30.21 61.84 -16.87
N ASP A 337 -30.78 62.23 -15.74
CA ASP A 337 -30.74 61.44 -14.52
C ASP A 337 -32.17 61.31 -13.98
N ALA A 338 -32.55 60.08 -13.65
CA ALA A 338 -33.84 59.72 -13.11
C ALA A 338 -33.77 59.83 -11.59
N GLU A 339 -34.46 60.86 -11.07
CA GLU A 339 -34.62 61.16 -9.65
C GLU A 339 -35.20 60.00 -8.81
N LYS A 340 -34.65 59.84 -7.60
CA LYS A 340 -35.38 59.37 -6.42
C LYS A 340 -36.11 60.57 -5.80
N PRO A 341 -37.36 60.45 -5.33
CA PRO A 341 -38.15 61.59 -4.88
C PRO A 341 -37.78 62.00 -3.45
N SER A 342 -37.19 63.18 -3.30
CA SER A 342 -37.18 63.96 -2.06
C SER A 342 -38.48 64.76 -1.95
N LEU A 343 -39.24 64.53 -0.88
CA LEU A 343 -40.45 65.27 -0.50
C LEU A 343 -40.10 66.66 0.05
N GLU A 344 -39.57 67.54 -0.79
CA GLU A 344 -39.61 68.99 -0.57
C GLU A 344 -40.57 69.60 -1.60
N LEU A 345 -41.54 70.39 -1.14
CA LEU A 345 -42.45 71.11 -2.02
C LEU A 345 -41.66 72.20 -2.76
N GLN A 346 -41.61 72.12 -4.09
CA GLN A 346 -41.03 73.14 -4.96
C GLN A 346 -41.65 74.52 -4.68
N GLN A 347 -40.81 75.51 -4.39
CA GLN A 347 -41.22 76.91 -4.29
C GLN A 347 -40.94 77.63 -5.62
N PHE A 348 -42.00 78.13 -6.25
CA PHE A 348 -41.91 78.88 -7.51
C PHE A 348 -41.67 80.37 -7.25
N PRO A 349 -40.80 81.05 -8.02
CA PRO A 349 -40.66 82.50 -7.98
C PRO A 349 -41.93 83.20 -8.52
N GLU A 350 -42.19 84.42 -8.01
CA GLU A 350 -43.45 85.16 -8.18
C GLU A 350 -43.79 85.53 -9.64
N ASP A 351 -42.79 85.53 -10.51
CA ASP A 351 -42.93 85.79 -11.95
C ASP A 351 -43.40 84.56 -12.76
N GLU A 352 -43.14 83.34 -12.29
CA GLU A 352 -43.58 82.09 -12.94
C GLU A 352 -45.01 81.71 -12.51
N LEU A 353 -45.40 82.01 -11.26
CA LEU A 353 -46.77 81.84 -10.74
C LEU A 353 -47.83 82.66 -11.49
N ARG A 354 -47.45 83.75 -12.17
CA ARG A 354 -48.38 84.58 -12.96
C ARG A 354 -48.69 84.00 -14.34
N GLY A 355 -47.85 83.11 -14.86
CA GLY A 355 -47.99 82.49 -16.18
C GLY A 355 -48.67 81.11 -16.17
N ILE A 356 -48.85 80.52 -14.99
CA ILE A 356 -49.47 79.20 -14.84
C ILE A 356 -50.98 79.37 -14.69
N ASP A 357 -51.74 78.75 -15.60
CA ASP A 357 -53.19 78.76 -15.55
C ASP A 357 -53.69 77.86 -14.40
N LYS A 358 -54.39 78.47 -13.44
CA LYS A 358 -54.93 77.82 -12.26
C LYS A 358 -55.94 76.72 -12.63
N ASP A 359 -56.63 76.85 -13.75
CA ASP A 359 -57.62 75.86 -14.16
C ASP A 359 -56.95 74.64 -14.82
N ALA A 360 -55.86 74.81 -15.56
CA ALA A 360 -55.05 73.71 -16.10
C ALA A 360 -54.39 72.85 -15.00
N LEU A 361 -53.86 73.49 -13.95
CA LEU A 361 -53.31 72.77 -12.79
C LEU A 361 -54.37 71.94 -12.06
N LYS A 362 -55.61 72.43 -11.96
CA LYS A 362 -56.71 71.66 -11.36
C LYS A 362 -57.05 70.45 -12.22
N GLU A 363 -57.06 70.58 -13.55
CA GLU A 363 -57.26 69.45 -14.46
C GLU A 363 -56.15 68.40 -14.29
N GLU A 364 -54.89 68.82 -14.20
CA GLU A 364 -53.77 67.91 -13.94
C GLU A 364 -53.85 67.23 -12.57
N ILE A 365 -54.21 67.98 -11.53
CA ILE A 365 -54.44 67.40 -10.19
C ILE A 365 -55.56 66.37 -10.25
N VAL A 366 -56.67 66.64 -10.93
CA VAL A 366 -57.76 65.67 -11.09
C VAL A 366 -57.28 64.43 -11.86
N VAL A 367 -56.47 64.59 -12.90
CA VAL A 367 -55.87 63.46 -13.65
C VAL A 367 -54.90 62.67 -12.78
N PHE A 368 -54.10 63.32 -11.93
CA PHE A 368 -53.17 62.64 -11.02
C PHE A 368 -53.89 61.99 -9.85
N GLU A 369 -54.92 62.63 -9.29
CA GLU A 369 -55.82 62.03 -8.29
C GLU A 369 -56.54 60.82 -8.89
N GLU A 370 -57.04 60.91 -10.12
CA GLU A 370 -57.64 59.77 -10.83
C GLU A 370 -56.62 58.66 -11.10
N LYS A 371 -55.37 59.01 -11.45
CA LYS A 371 -54.25 58.04 -11.61
C LYS A 371 -53.83 57.41 -10.30
N VAL A 372 -53.84 58.12 -9.18
CA VAL A 372 -53.54 57.58 -7.84
C VAL A 372 -54.70 56.73 -7.34
N GLN A 373 -55.94 57.13 -7.62
CA GLN A 373 -57.14 56.39 -7.25
C GLN A 373 -57.32 55.12 -8.10
N LYS A 374 -56.93 55.16 -9.39
CA LYS A 374 -56.83 53.97 -10.26
C LYS A 374 -55.56 53.15 -9.99
N GLY A 375 -54.48 53.81 -9.61
CA GLY A 375 -53.17 53.24 -9.31
C GLY A 375 -53.02 52.90 -7.84
N GLY A 376 -53.87 52.00 -7.33
CA GLY A 376 -53.70 51.44 -6.00
C GLY A 376 -52.37 50.68 -5.93
N ALA A 377 -51.32 51.33 -5.43
CA ALA A 377 -50.01 50.73 -5.25
C ALA A 377 -50.11 49.57 -4.25
N ASN A 378 -50.08 48.34 -4.76
CA ASN A 378 -50.31 47.16 -3.95
C ASN A 378 -49.02 46.79 -3.19
N MET A 379 -48.88 47.34 -1.97
CA MET A 379 -47.73 47.11 -1.09
C MET A 379 -47.63 45.65 -0.60
N SER A 380 -48.67 44.83 -0.76
CA SER A 380 -48.62 43.39 -0.46
C SER A 380 -47.68 42.62 -1.38
N VAL A 381 -47.41 43.12 -2.60
CA VAL A 381 -46.49 42.48 -3.57
C VAL A 381 -45.07 42.40 -3.02
N LEU A 382 -44.62 43.39 -2.24
CA LEU A 382 -43.30 43.39 -1.59
C LEU A 382 -43.22 42.33 -0.48
N GLN A 383 -44.30 42.13 0.28
CA GLN A 383 -44.36 41.08 1.31
C GLN A 383 -44.41 39.69 0.66
N GLU A 384 -45.20 39.51 -0.40
CA GLU A 384 -45.24 38.27 -1.19
C GLU A 384 -43.90 37.96 -1.85
N TYR A 385 -43.20 38.97 -2.38
CA TYR A 385 -41.86 38.81 -2.93
C TYR A 385 -40.86 38.34 -1.88
N ARG A 386 -40.82 38.97 -0.70
CA ARG A 386 -39.93 38.55 0.39
C ARG A 386 -40.22 37.12 0.84
N LYS A 387 -41.50 36.76 0.97
CA LYS A 387 -41.92 35.39 1.30
C LYS A 387 -41.51 34.39 0.22
N ARG A 388 -41.70 34.71 -1.06
CA ARG A 388 -41.26 33.86 -2.17
C ARG A 388 -39.75 33.75 -2.27
N GLN A 389 -39.01 34.82 -1.94
CA GLN A 389 -37.56 34.82 -1.94
C GLN A 389 -37.00 33.89 -0.85
N THR A 390 -37.56 33.92 0.36
CA THR A 390 -37.14 33.00 1.43
C THR A 390 -37.50 31.55 1.11
N GLU A 391 -38.69 31.29 0.59
CA GLU A 391 -39.09 29.97 0.10
C GLU A 391 -38.19 29.48 -1.04
N PHE A 392 -37.81 30.35 -1.98
CA PHE A 392 -36.91 30.03 -3.08
C PHE A 392 -35.52 29.66 -2.57
N LEU A 393 -34.94 30.45 -1.66
CA LEU A 393 -33.63 30.16 -1.08
C LEU A 393 -33.64 28.84 -0.29
N ALA A 394 -34.70 28.57 0.46
CA ALA A 394 -34.87 27.29 1.15
C ALA A 394 -34.93 26.12 0.15
N ARG A 395 -35.74 26.24 -0.91
CA ARG A 395 -35.83 25.22 -1.97
C ARG A 395 -34.52 25.04 -2.74
N ALA A 396 -33.77 26.12 -2.99
CA ALA A 396 -32.49 26.06 -3.66
C ALA A 396 -31.47 25.28 -2.80
N LYS A 397 -31.45 25.52 -1.49
CA LYS A 397 -30.63 24.77 -0.54
C LYS A 397 -31.01 23.29 -0.48
N ASP A 398 -32.30 22.98 -0.48
CA ASP A 398 -32.79 21.59 -0.52
C ASP A 398 -32.41 20.89 -1.84
N LEU A 399 -32.51 21.60 -2.97
CA LEU A 399 -32.09 21.11 -4.28
C LEU A 399 -30.58 20.82 -4.31
N GLU A 400 -29.76 21.71 -3.77
CA GLU A 400 -28.32 21.53 -3.69
C GLU A 400 -27.96 20.30 -2.83
N LYS A 401 -28.61 20.18 -1.66
CA LYS A 401 -28.41 19.02 -0.77
C LYS A 401 -28.80 17.71 -1.45
N THR A 402 -29.96 17.65 -2.10
CA THR A 402 -30.42 16.44 -2.80
C THR A 402 -29.55 16.13 -4.01
N THR A 403 -29.06 17.14 -4.73
CA THR A 403 -28.13 16.97 -5.85
C THR A 403 -26.78 16.42 -5.38
N SER A 404 -26.25 16.94 -4.26
CA SER A 404 -25.03 16.43 -3.64
C SER A 404 -25.18 14.97 -3.18
N GLN A 405 -26.30 14.63 -2.53
CA GLN A 405 -26.62 13.25 -2.15
C GLN A 405 -26.71 12.33 -3.37
N ARG A 406 -27.37 12.78 -4.45
CA ARG A 406 -27.45 12.03 -5.71
C ARG A 406 -26.06 11.79 -6.31
N GLU A 407 -25.20 12.81 -6.32
CA GLU A 407 -23.85 12.67 -6.89
C GLU A 407 -22.99 11.71 -6.04
N SER A 408 -23.07 11.79 -4.71
CA SER A 408 -22.40 10.83 -3.83
C SER A 408 -22.92 9.40 -4.02
N ALA A 409 -24.23 9.23 -4.15
CA ALA A 409 -24.83 7.91 -4.42
C ALA A 409 -24.41 7.37 -5.80
N LYS A 410 -24.34 8.23 -6.81
CA LYS A 410 -23.88 7.88 -8.16
C LYS A 410 -22.41 7.47 -8.17
N GLN A 411 -21.54 8.21 -7.47
CA GLN A 411 -20.13 7.84 -7.32
C GLN A 411 -19.98 6.47 -6.65
N LYS A 412 -20.68 6.24 -5.53
CA LYS A 412 -20.69 4.92 -4.86
C LYS A 412 -21.16 3.80 -5.79
N HIS A 413 -22.21 4.04 -6.56
CA HIS A 413 -22.71 3.08 -7.53
C HIS A 413 -21.66 2.78 -8.63
N ASP A 414 -20.99 3.81 -9.15
CA ASP A 414 -19.97 3.67 -10.19
C ASP A 414 -18.72 2.93 -9.66
N ASP A 415 -18.33 3.17 -8.41
CA ASP A 415 -17.22 2.46 -7.76
C ASP A 415 -17.57 0.99 -7.53
N LEU A 416 -18.77 0.69 -7.02
CA LEU A 416 -19.25 -0.68 -6.88
C LEU A 416 -19.36 -1.39 -8.24
N ARG A 417 -19.80 -0.70 -9.29
CA ARG A 417 -19.85 -1.24 -10.66
C ARG A 417 -18.44 -1.59 -11.16
N LYS A 418 -17.47 -0.71 -10.96
CA LYS A 418 -16.06 -0.96 -11.32
C LYS A 418 -15.47 -2.13 -10.52
N GLN A 419 -15.73 -2.19 -9.22
CA GLN A 419 -15.24 -3.28 -8.36
C GLN A 419 -15.84 -4.62 -8.79
N ARG A 420 -17.15 -4.67 -9.03
CA ARG A 420 -17.85 -5.86 -9.54
C ARG A 420 -17.26 -6.31 -10.88
N LEU A 421 -17.05 -5.37 -11.81
CA LEU A 421 -16.45 -5.68 -13.12
C LEU A 421 -15.03 -6.23 -12.97
N LYS A 422 -14.19 -5.60 -12.14
CA LYS A 422 -12.81 -6.04 -11.91
C LYS A 422 -12.74 -7.46 -11.33
N GLN A 423 -13.54 -7.74 -10.30
CA GLN A 423 -13.61 -9.08 -9.68
C GLN A 423 -14.17 -10.12 -10.65
N PHE A 424 -15.22 -9.77 -11.39
CA PHE A 424 -15.80 -10.65 -12.40
C PHE A 424 -14.79 -10.99 -13.50
N MET A 425 -14.09 -9.99 -14.07
CA MET A 425 -13.12 -10.23 -15.14
C MET A 425 -11.93 -11.08 -14.68
N ALA A 426 -11.44 -10.87 -13.45
CA ALA A 426 -10.38 -11.69 -12.87
C ALA A 426 -10.81 -13.15 -12.64
N GLY A 427 -12.04 -13.36 -12.13
CA GLY A 427 -12.61 -14.70 -11.98
C GLY A 427 -12.85 -15.35 -13.35
N PHE A 428 -13.44 -14.62 -14.29
CA PHE A 428 -13.72 -15.08 -15.64
C PHE A 428 -12.46 -15.51 -16.39
N SER A 429 -11.37 -14.72 -16.35
CA SER A 429 -10.10 -15.09 -16.99
C SER A 429 -9.48 -16.36 -16.37
N THR A 430 -9.62 -16.50 -15.05
CA THR A 430 -9.12 -17.67 -14.32
C THR A 430 -9.91 -18.93 -14.69
N ILE A 431 -11.24 -18.85 -14.61
CA ILE A 431 -12.15 -19.94 -15.00
C ILE A 431 -11.93 -20.31 -16.46
N SER A 432 -11.87 -19.33 -17.37
CA SER A 432 -11.67 -19.60 -18.81
C SER A 432 -10.36 -20.35 -19.08
N SER A 433 -9.28 -19.98 -18.39
CA SER A 433 -7.99 -20.67 -18.51
C SER A 433 -8.08 -22.10 -17.97
N LYS A 434 -8.74 -22.29 -16.82
CA LYS A 434 -8.89 -23.61 -16.18
C LYS A 434 -9.81 -24.55 -16.95
N VAL A 435 -10.91 -24.05 -17.52
CA VAL A 435 -11.81 -24.82 -18.38
C VAL A 435 -11.06 -25.36 -19.59
N LYS A 436 -10.19 -24.54 -20.19
CA LYS A 436 -9.35 -24.95 -21.32
C LYS A 436 -8.38 -26.07 -20.94
N GLU A 437 -7.65 -25.91 -19.84
CA GLU A 437 -6.72 -26.93 -19.31
C GLU A 437 -7.44 -28.24 -18.98
N MET A 438 -8.57 -28.15 -18.26
CA MET A 438 -9.33 -29.30 -17.79
C MET A 438 -9.99 -30.06 -18.95
N TYR A 439 -10.55 -29.33 -19.92
CA TYR A 439 -11.13 -29.96 -21.11
C TYR A 439 -10.08 -30.69 -21.94
N GLN A 440 -8.91 -30.08 -22.18
CA GLN A 440 -7.81 -30.72 -22.90
C GLN A 440 -7.32 -31.99 -22.20
N THR A 441 -7.27 -31.96 -20.87
CA THR A 441 -6.84 -33.10 -20.04
C THR A 441 -7.85 -34.25 -20.09
N ILE A 442 -9.14 -33.95 -19.95
CA ILE A 442 -10.20 -34.98 -19.88
C ILE A 442 -10.53 -35.55 -21.28
N ALA A 443 -10.55 -34.71 -22.31
CA ALA A 443 -10.91 -35.11 -23.68
C ALA A 443 -9.72 -35.69 -24.47
N LEU A 444 -8.49 -35.66 -23.92
CA LEU A 444 -7.26 -36.13 -24.56
C LEU A 444 -7.07 -35.51 -25.97
N GLY A 445 -7.48 -34.25 -26.13
CA GLY A 445 -7.49 -33.50 -27.38
C GLY A 445 -8.71 -32.57 -27.51
N GLY A 446 -8.64 -31.59 -28.41
CA GLY A 446 -9.67 -30.56 -28.58
C GLY A 446 -9.39 -29.29 -27.78
N ASN A 447 -10.35 -28.36 -27.74
CA ASN A 447 -10.20 -27.07 -27.07
C ASN A 447 -11.56 -26.58 -26.54
N ALA A 448 -11.56 -25.75 -25.49
CA ALA A 448 -12.78 -25.18 -24.93
C ALA A 448 -12.53 -23.73 -24.52
N GLU A 449 -13.50 -22.86 -24.78
CA GLU A 449 -13.36 -21.42 -24.57
C GLU A 449 -14.69 -20.80 -24.12
N LEU A 450 -14.59 -19.88 -23.16
CA LEU A 450 -15.70 -19.06 -22.69
C LEU A 450 -15.56 -17.67 -23.30
N GLU A 451 -16.59 -17.22 -24.01
CA GLU A 451 -16.60 -15.91 -24.67
C GLU A 451 -17.71 -15.03 -24.09
N LEU A 452 -17.39 -13.75 -23.87
CA LEU A 452 -18.38 -12.74 -23.47
C LEU A 452 -19.14 -12.28 -24.72
N VAL A 453 -20.46 -12.26 -24.64
CA VAL A 453 -21.30 -11.77 -25.76
C VAL A 453 -21.11 -10.26 -25.96
N ASP A 454 -21.03 -9.52 -24.86
CA ASP A 454 -20.66 -8.10 -24.84
C ASP A 454 -19.38 -7.90 -24.02
N SER A 455 -18.35 -7.38 -24.68
CA SER A 455 -17.04 -7.07 -24.06
C SER A 455 -17.04 -5.76 -23.25
N LEU A 456 -18.01 -4.87 -23.47
CA LEU A 456 -18.15 -3.60 -22.75
C LEU A 456 -18.97 -3.76 -21.46
N ASP A 457 -20.00 -4.60 -21.46
CA ASP A 457 -20.77 -4.94 -20.26
C ASP A 457 -21.07 -6.46 -20.15
N PRO A 458 -20.23 -7.22 -19.44
CA PRO A 458 -20.36 -8.68 -19.36
C PRO A 458 -21.62 -9.15 -18.62
N PHE A 459 -22.40 -8.25 -18.01
CA PHE A 459 -23.60 -8.60 -17.23
C PHE A 459 -24.90 -8.52 -18.06
N SER A 460 -24.85 -8.02 -19.30
CA SER A 460 -26.04 -7.74 -20.10
C SER A 460 -26.54 -8.95 -20.90
N GLU A 461 -25.65 -9.61 -21.64
CA GLU A 461 -26.02 -10.64 -22.64
C GLU A 461 -25.47 -12.04 -22.31
N GLY A 462 -24.66 -12.17 -21.25
CA GLY A 462 -24.18 -13.45 -20.73
C GLY A 462 -22.89 -13.96 -21.39
N ILE A 463 -22.66 -15.27 -21.26
CA ILE A 463 -21.43 -15.96 -21.66
C ILE A 463 -21.79 -17.10 -22.62
N ILE A 464 -21.06 -17.21 -23.72
CA ILE A 464 -21.15 -18.32 -24.66
C ILE A 464 -20.06 -19.33 -24.33
N PHE A 465 -20.44 -20.62 -24.25
CA PHE A 465 -19.49 -21.71 -24.09
C PHE A 465 -19.31 -22.46 -25.42
N SER A 466 -18.14 -22.29 -26.00
CA SER A 466 -17.74 -22.86 -27.28
C SER A 466 -16.70 -23.95 -27.07
N VAL A 467 -16.87 -25.08 -27.76
CA VAL A 467 -16.01 -26.25 -27.60
C VAL A 467 -15.64 -26.79 -28.97
N MET A 468 -14.40 -27.22 -29.11
CA MET A 468 -13.86 -27.93 -30.25
C MET A 468 -13.51 -29.36 -29.82
N PRO A 469 -14.38 -30.35 -30.08
CA PRO A 469 -14.04 -31.75 -29.87
C PRO A 469 -12.86 -32.18 -30.76
N PRO A 470 -12.09 -33.23 -30.38
CA PRO A 470 -10.96 -33.70 -31.17
C PRO A 470 -11.40 -34.04 -32.60
N LYS A 471 -10.71 -33.46 -33.59
CA LYS A 471 -10.97 -33.62 -35.03
C LYS A 471 -12.29 -33.01 -35.54
N LYS A 472 -12.96 -32.14 -34.77
CA LYS A 472 -14.16 -31.39 -35.18
C LYS A 472 -13.95 -29.87 -35.13
N SER A 473 -14.86 -29.09 -35.70
CA SER A 473 -14.86 -27.62 -35.64
C SER A 473 -15.42 -27.10 -34.32
N TRP A 474 -15.21 -25.80 -34.06
CA TRP A 474 -15.86 -25.10 -32.94
C TRP A 474 -17.37 -25.14 -33.06
N GLU A 475 -18.04 -25.61 -32.00
CA GLU A 475 -19.48 -25.60 -31.88
C GLU A 475 -19.90 -25.12 -30.50
N ASN A 476 -21.08 -24.48 -30.43
CA ASN A 476 -21.69 -24.11 -29.16
C ASN A 476 -22.13 -25.38 -28.41
N ILE A 477 -22.01 -25.39 -27.08
CA ILE A 477 -22.42 -26.54 -26.25
C ILE A 477 -23.84 -27.06 -26.56
N SER A 478 -24.76 -26.18 -26.94
CA SER A 478 -26.13 -26.55 -27.32
C SER A 478 -26.21 -27.48 -28.54
N ASN A 479 -25.25 -27.42 -29.46
CA ASN A 479 -25.21 -28.18 -30.71
C ASN A 479 -24.39 -29.49 -30.62
N LEU A 480 -23.66 -29.71 -29.53
CA LEU A 480 -22.83 -30.91 -29.33
C LEU A 480 -23.64 -32.20 -29.13
N SER A 481 -23.00 -33.35 -29.37
CA SER A 481 -23.55 -34.68 -29.06
C SER A 481 -23.77 -34.85 -27.55
N GLY A 482 -24.73 -35.68 -27.12
CA GLY A 482 -25.04 -35.88 -25.69
C GLY A 482 -23.83 -36.28 -24.85
N GLY A 483 -22.94 -37.12 -25.39
CA GLY A 483 -21.70 -37.52 -24.70
C GLY A 483 -20.67 -36.39 -24.56
N GLU A 484 -20.56 -35.55 -25.59
CA GLU A 484 -19.68 -34.37 -25.64
C GLU A 484 -20.20 -33.23 -24.76
N LYS A 485 -21.54 -33.06 -24.69
CA LYS A 485 -22.20 -32.15 -23.75
C LYS A 485 -21.86 -32.51 -22.31
N THR A 486 -22.02 -33.77 -21.92
CA THR A 486 -21.68 -34.22 -20.57
C THR A 486 -20.20 -34.00 -20.25
N LEU A 487 -19.30 -34.26 -21.21
CA LEU A 487 -17.87 -34.05 -21.03
C LEU A 487 -17.51 -32.58 -20.85
N SER A 488 -18.08 -31.71 -21.69
CA SER A 488 -17.84 -30.26 -21.66
C SER A 488 -18.42 -29.61 -20.41
N SER A 489 -19.63 -30.01 -20.00
CA SER A 489 -20.23 -29.56 -18.73
C SER A 489 -19.42 -30.02 -17.52
N LEU A 490 -18.90 -31.25 -17.55
CA LEU A 490 -18.09 -31.79 -16.46
C LEU A 490 -16.75 -31.04 -16.35
N ALA A 491 -16.11 -30.70 -17.46
CA ALA A 491 -14.91 -29.87 -17.47
C ALA A 491 -15.16 -28.47 -16.90
N LEU A 492 -16.32 -27.88 -17.18
CA LEU A 492 -16.72 -26.59 -16.60
C LEU A 492 -16.94 -26.68 -15.08
N VAL A 493 -17.60 -27.75 -14.61
CA VAL A 493 -17.81 -27.98 -13.16
C VAL A 493 -16.47 -28.16 -12.45
N PHE A 494 -15.56 -28.97 -12.99
CA PHE A 494 -14.24 -29.14 -12.38
C PHE A 494 -13.40 -27.86 -12.39
N ALA A 495 -13.47 -27.06 -13.45
CA ALA A 495 -12.77 -25.78 -13.47
C ALA A 495 -13.30 -24.77 -12.44
N LEU A 496 -14.58 -24.87 -12.04
CA LEU A 496 -15.16 -24.09 -10.96
C LEU A 496 -14.78 -24.65 -9.58
N ASP A 497 -14.84 -25.97 -9.41
CA ASP A 497 -14.48 -26.64 -8.16
C ASP A 497 -12.98 -26.49 -7.85
N GLU A 498 -12.08 -26.59 -8.83
CA GLU A 498 -10.61 -26.42 -8.63
C GLU A 498 -10.23 -25.02 -8.09
N ILE A 499 -11.09 -24.02 -8.31
CA ILE A 499 -10.89 -22.65 -7.79
C ILE A 499 -11.33 -22.54 -6.33
N ASP A 500 -12.33 -23.32 -5.91
CA ASP A 500 -12.77 -23.42 -4.51
C ASP A 500 -12.03 -24.53 -3.71
N ALA A 501 -11.37 -25.46 -4.41
CA ALA A 501 -10.86 -26.70 -3.85
C ALA A 501 -9.33 -26.79 -3.86
N ALA A 502 -8.73 -26.30 -2.77
CA ALA A 502 -7.58 -26.98 -2.15
C ALA A 502 -7.97 -28.37 -1.55
N LEU A 503 -9.10 -28.96 -1.95
CA LEU A 503 -9.73 -30.14 -1.34
C LEU A 503 -10.72 -30.79 -2.31
N ASP A 504 -10.32 -31.83 -3.07
CA ASP A 504 -10.84 -33.21 -2.91
C ASP A 504 -10.25 -34.16 -3.98
N PHE A 505 -9.26 -34.96 -3.57
CA PHE A 505 -8.67 -36.06 -4.36
C PHE A 505 -9.71 -37.11 -4.81
N ARG A 506 -10.91 -37.13 -4.21
CA ARG A 506 -12.00 -38.03 -4.61
C ARG A 506 -12.57 -37.72 -5.99
N ASN A 507 -12.59 -36.45 -6.41
CA ASN A 507 -13.14 -36.06 -7.71
C ASN A 507 -12.26 -36.54 -8.89
N VAL A 508 -10.94 -36.57 -8.70
CA VAL A 508 -9.96 -37.10 -9.69
C VAL A 508 -10.16 -38.60 -9.94
N SER A 509 -10.52 -39.37 -8.90
CA SER A 509 -10.81 -40.81 -9.03
C SER A 509 -12.10 -41.13 -9.79
N ILE A 510 -13.07 -40.21 -9.76
CA ILE A 510 -14.32 -40.31 -10.52
C ILE A 510 -14.06 -40.02 -11.99
N VAL A 511 -13.20 -39.05 -12.30
CA VAL A 511 -12.71 -38.80 -13.67
C VAL A 511 -11.98 -40.02 -14.21
N ALA A 512 -10.99 -40.55 -13.47
CA ALA A 512 -10.25 -41.75 -13.89
C ALA A 512 -11.18 -42.94 -14.15
N ASN A 513 -12.21 -43.15 -13.33
CA ASN A 513 -13.18 -44.22 -13.51
C ASN A 513 -14.16 -43.99 -14.69
N ILE A 514 -14.58 -42.74 -14.95
CA ILE A 514 -15.47 -42.43 -16.07
C ILE A 514 -14.72 -42.50 -17.41
N THR A 515 -13.48 -42.02 -17.46
CA THR A 515 -12.62 -42.12 -18.65
C THR A 515 -12.26 -43.58 -18.92
N ALA A 516 -11.91 -44.36 -17.89
CA ALA A 516 -11.68 -45.81 -18.02
C ALA A 516 -12.95 -46.57 -18.47
N ARG A 517 -14.13 -46.23 -17.93
CA ARG A 517 -15.41 -46.82 -18.38
C ARG A 517 -15.73 -46.51 -19.83
N ARG A 518 -15.45 -45.30 -20.32
CA ARG A 518 -15.70 -44.93 -21.72
C ARG A 518 -14.74 -45.64 -22.67
N TYR A 519 -13.46 -45.74 -22.33
CA TYR A 519 -12.49 -46.53 -23.10
C TYR A 519 -12.90 -48.00 -23.22
N LEU A 520 -13.38 -48.60 -22.13
CA LEU A 520 -13.89 -49.99 -22.13
C LEU A 520 -15.21 -50.17 -22.89
N GLN A 521 -15.98 -49.11 -23.13
CA GLN A 521 -17.28 -49.18 -23.80
C GLN A 521 -17.19 -48.87 -25.32
N ASP A 522 -16.19 -48.09 -25.74
CA ASP A 522 -15.87 -47.85 -27.17
C ASP A 522 -15.05 -48.98 -27.82
N GLU A 523 -14.37 -49.83 -27.02
CA GLU A 523 -13.59 -50.97 -27.52
C GLU A 523 -14.45 -52.06 -28.21
N GLN A 524 -15.79 -51.98 -28.11
CA GLN A 524 -16.69 -52.85 -28.87
C GLN A 524 -16.98 -52.40 -30.31
N LEU A 525 -16.53 -51.22 -30.74
CA LEU A 525 -16.90 -50.68 -32.05
C LEU A 525 -15.74 -50.01 -32.80
N HIS A 526 -14.61 -50.68 -33.01
CA HIS A 526 -13.84 -50.58 -34.27
C HIS A 526 -12.67 -51.58 -34.25
N LYS A 527 -12.72 -52.56 -35.17
CA LYS A 527 -11.56 -53.36 -35.58
C LYS A 527 -10.85 -52.62 -36.72
N GLU A 528 -9.52 -52.64 -36.62
CA GLU A 528 -8.49 -52.31 -37.63
C GLU A 528 -7.72 -50.99 -37.45
N LEU A 529 -6.38 -51.15 -37.38
CA LEU A 529 -5.24 -50.23 -37.42
C LEU A 529 -4.62 -49.75 -36.08
N PRO A 530 -3.28 -49.52 -36.05
CA PRO A 530 -2.36 -50.15 -35.09
C PRO A 530 -1.93 -49.24 -33.93
N ASP A 531 -1.37 -49.91 -32.90
CA ASP A 531 -0.72 -49.43 -31.68
C ASP A 531 -0.58 -47.92 -31.48
N PHE A 532 -1.35 -47.40 -30.51
CA PHE A 532 -1.24 -46.04 -29.99
C PHE A 532 -0.88 -46.02 -28.50
N THR A 533 -0.13 -47.03 -28.06
CA THR A 533 0.57 -47.08 -26.77
C THR A 533 1.88 -46.29 -26.78
N ASP A 534 2.32 -45.82 -27.96
CA ASP A 534 3.63 -45.18 -28.17
C ASP A 534 3.67 -43.65 -28.01
N ILE A 535 2.61 -42.97 -27.56
CA ILE A 535 2.62 -41.50 -27.37
C ILE A 535 2.75 -41.06 -25.90
N LEU A 536 2.77 -42.01 -24.95
CA LEU A 536 3.17 -41.73 -23.56
C LEU A 536 4.66 -42.03 -23.27
N SER A 537 5.46 -42.43 -24.26
CA SER A 537 6.90 -42.73 -24.13
C SER A 537 7.82 -41.55 -24.51
N GLY A 538 7.27 -40.34 -24.65
CA GLY A 538 7.95 -39.19 -25.20
C GLY A 538 8.61 -38.20 -24.23
N THR A 539 9.33 -38.63 -23.19
CA THR A 539 10.46 -37.84 -22.65
C THR A 539 11.57 -38.75 -22.10
N GLY A 540 12.52 -39.09 -22.98
CA GLY A 540 13.92 -39.31 -22.63
C GLY A 540 14.31 -40.65 -21.98
N LEU A 541 14.30 -41.73 -22.76
CA LEU A 541 15.22 -42.85 -22.57
C LEU A 541 16.13 -42.98 -23.81
N PRO A 542 17.46 -43.07 -23.67
CA PRO A 542 18.34 -43.52 -24.74
C PRO A 542 18.19 -45.04 -24.91
N GLY A 543 18.24 -45.49 -26.16
CA GLY A 543 18.16 -46.90 -26.53
C GLY A 543 19.25 -47.75 -25.87
N VAL A 544 18.86 -48.95 -25.46
CA VAL A 544 19.76 -50.04 -25.10
C VAL A 544 19.95 -50.90 -26.33
N THR A 545 21.10 -50.74 -26.98
CA THR A 545 21.70 -51.83 -27.77
C THR A 545 22.26 -52.86 -26.80
N ASP A 546 22.11 -54.13 -27.18
CA ASP A 546 22.78 -55.29 -26.59
C ASP A 546 24.17 -54.96 -26.03
N ASN A 547 24.35 -55.05 -24.70
CA ASN A 547 25.55 -55.63 -24.14
C ASN A 547 25.42 -55.91 -22.64
N ILE A 548 25.61 -57.19 -22.32
CA ILE A 548 25.87 -57.72 -20.99
C ILE A 548 27.25 -57.19 -20.54
N PRO A 549 27.37 -56.70 -19.30
CA PRO A 549 28.31 -57.35 -18.40
C PRO A 549 27.68 -57.63 -17.04
N THR A 550 27.56 -58.92 -16.76
CA THR A 550 27.76 -59.55 -15.45
C THR A 550 28.55 -58.71 -14.44
N ALA A 551 27.96 -58.35 -13.30
CA ALA A 551 28.37 -58.83 -11.96
C ALA A 551 27.70 -58.05 -10.79
N VAL A 552 27.43 -58.81 -9.71
CA VAL A 552 27.27 -58.42 -8.28
C VAL A 552 25.89 -57.95 -7.79
N PRO A 553 25.45 -58.32 -6.56
CA PRO A 553 25.43 -59.63 -5.92
C PRO A 553 23.99 -60.13 -5.67
N SER A 554 23.78 -61.43 -5.67
CA SER A 554 22.50 -62.06 -5.30
C SER A 554 22.16 -61.77 -3.83
N VAL A 555 21.12 -60.98 -3.59
CA VAL A 555 20.45 -60.95 -2.28
C VAL A 555 19.54 -62.17 -2.21
N THR A 556 20.04 -63.24 -1.58
CA THR A 556 19.22 -64.37 -1.16
C THR A 556 18.29 -63.92 -0.04
N LEU A 557 17.01 -63.78 -0.33
CA LEU A 557 15.96 -63.66 0.67
C LEU A 557 15.71 -65.03 1.33
N PRO A 558 15.37 -65.06 2.63
CA PRO A 558 15.04 -66.29 3.34
C PRO A 558 13.75 -66.88 2.77
N GLY A 559 13.74 -68.19 2.56
CA GLY A 559 12.63 -68.95 2.01
C GLY A 559 11.35 -68.81 2.83
N GLY A 560 10.56 -67.80 2.51
CA GLY A 560 9.13 -67.75 2.82
C GLY A 560 8.39 -68.42 1.69
N VAL A 561 8.12 -69.72 1.82
CA VAL A 561 7.16 -70.41 0.96
C VAL A 561 5.80 -69.77 1.24
N LEU A 562 5.36 -68.87 0.35
CA LEU A 562 3.97 -68.43 0.33
C LEU A 562 3.10 -69.67 0.06
N PRO A 563 1.99 -69.87 0.79
CA PRO A 563 1.15 -71.04 0.62
C PRO A 563 0.55 -71.02 -0.79
N THR A 564 0.94 -72.00 -1.61
CA THR A 564 0.48 -72.21 -2.99
C THR A 564 -0.94 -72.79 -3.02
N THR A 565 -1.83 -72.30 -2.16
CA THR A 565 -3.21 -72.79 -2.08
C THR A 565 -4.12 -71.88 -2.89
N GLY A 566 -4.43 -72.30 -4.11
CA GLY A 566 -5.66 -71.91 -4.79
C GLY A 566 -5.49 -71.12 -6.09
N LEU A 567 -5.21 -71.82 -7.19
CA LEU A 567 -5.61 -71.44 -8.55
C LEU A 567 -5.92 -72.74 -9.35
N PRO A 568 -7.00 -72.77 -10.15
CA PRO A 568 -7.49 -73.98 -10.81
C PRO A 568 -6.59 -74.32 -12.01
N GLY A 569 -5.71 -75.31 -11.85
CA GLY A 569 -4.85 -75.81 -12.94
C GLY A 569 -3.57 -76.46 -12.43
N VAL A 570 -2.89 -75.85 -11.46
CA VAL A 570 -1.73 -76.47 -10.79
C VAL A 570 -2.19 -77.66 -9.95
N THR A 571 -3.31 -77.51 -9.25
CA THR A 571 -3.92 -78.57 -8.42
C THR A 571 -4.25 -79.83 -9.19
N ASP A 572 -4.68 -79.68 -10.44
CA ASP A 572 -5.17 -80.80 -11.26
C ASP A 572 -4.01 -81.56 -11.91
N GLU A 573 -3.00 -80.84 -12.40
CA GLU A 573 -1.77 -81.46 -12.93
C GLU A 573 -0.88 -82.02 -11.80
N GLU A 574 -0.90 -81.42 -10.61
CA GLU A 574 -0.28 -81.97 -9.38
C GLU A 574 -1.02 -83.22 -8.87
N ALA A 575 -2.35 -83.26 -8.91
CA ALA A 575 -3.12 -84.46 -8.55
C ALA A 575 -2.83 -85.64 -9.51
N LYS A 576 -2.69 -85.36 -10.81
CA LYS A 576 -2.25 -86.36 -11.81
C LYS A 576 -0.80 -86.81 -11.57
N LEU A 577 0.09 -85.88 -11.23
CA LEU A 577 1.47 -86.20 -10.87
C LEU A 577 1.52 -87.10 -9.62
N GLU A 578 0.64 -86.86 -8.64
CA GLU A 578 0.55 -87.64 -7.41
C GLU A 578 0.01 -89.05 -7.65
N GLN A 579 -1.00 -89.22 -8.52
CA GLN A 579 -1.45 -90.54 -8.97
C GLN A 579 -0.33 -91.35 -9.66
N ILE A 580 0.47 -90.70 -10.52
CA ILE A 580 1.60 -91.36 -11.19
C ILE A 580 2.69 -91.73 -10.16
N ARG A 581 2.94 -90.87 -9.17
CA ARG A 581 3.86 -91.16 -8.06
C ARG A 581 3.38 -92.31 -7.17
N GLU A 582 2.09 -92.39 -6.86
CA GLU A 582 1.51 -93.46 -6.06
C GLU A 582 1.68 -94.83 -6.75
N ASN A 583 1.50 -94.89 -8.06
CA ASN A 583 1.71 -96.10 -8.87
C ASN A 583 3.19 -96.54 -8.97
N LEU A 584 4.13 -95.61 -8.75
CA LEU A 584 5.58 -95.88 -8.78
C LEU A 584 6.18 -96.10 -7.39
N LYS A 585 5.39 -95.90 -6.33
CA LYS A 585 5.82 -95.86 -4.93
C LYS A 585 6.59 -97.11 -4.49
N ASP A 586 6.16 -98.29 -4.92
CA ASP A 586 6.81 -99.56 -4.60
C ASP A 586 8.17 -99.75 -5.31
N LYS A 587 8.39 -99.08 -6.45
CA LYS A 587 9.63 -99.17 -7.24
C LYS A 587 10.65 -98.07 -6.92
N THR A 588 10.20 -96.97 -6.30
CA THR A 588 11.02 -95.80 -5.98
C THR A 588 11.20 -95.58 -4.48
N SER A 589 10.67 -96.46 -3.62
CA SER A 589 10.68 -96.26 -2.16
C SER A 589 12.08 -96.17 -1.57
N ASP A 590 13.05 -96.96 -2.07
CA ASP A 590 14.43 -96.92 -1.58
C ASP A 590 15.08 -95.56 -1.87
N PHE A 591 14.84 -94.99 -3.06
CA PHE A 591 15.34 -93.67 -3.43
C PHE A 591 14.57 -92.54 -2.73
N SER A 592 13.25 -92.68 -2.52
CA SER A 592 12.48 -91.69 -1.77
C SER A 592 12.91 -91.64 -0.31
N THR A 593 13.15 -92.80 0.30
CA THR A 593 13.67 -92.92 1.68
C THR A 593 15.07 -92.29 1.79
N ALA A 594 15.93 -92.50 0.78
CA ALA A 594 17.24 -91.86 0.72
C ALA A 594 17.16 -90.33 0.57
N ILE A 595 16.23 -89.81 -0.25
CA ILE A 595 15.96 -88.37 -0.38
C ILE A 595 15.44 -87.80 0.94
N GLU A 596 14.50 -88.48 1.59
CA GLU A 596 13.91 -88.05 2.87
C GLU A 596 14.98 -88.02 3.97
N GLN A 597 15.88 -89.00 3.98
CA GLN A 597 17.04 -89.01 4.87
C GLN A 597 18.00 -87.84 4.59
N LYS A 598 18.30 -87.55 3.32
CA LYS A 598 19.16 -86.42 2.93
C LYS A 598 18.52 -85.06 3.22
N GLN A 599 17.21 -84.92 3.02
CA GLN A 599 16.44 -83.74 3.43
C GLN A 599 16.48 -83.56 4.95
N LYS A 600 16.39 -84.66 5.71
CA LYS A 600 16.51 -84.63 7.18
C LYS A 600 17.93 -84.29 7.65
N GLU A 601 18.96 -84.71 6.91
CA GLU A 601 20.36 -84.32 7.13
C GLU A 601 20.63 -82.85 6.76
N MET A 602 19.89 -82.29 5.80
CA MET A 602 19.98 -80.89 5.37
C MET A 602 19.28 -79.92 6.33
N GLN A 603 18.14 -80.30 6.91
CA GLN A 603 17.33 -79.47 7.83
C GLN A 603 18.16 -78.76 8.93
N PRO A 604 19.08 -79.42 9.65
CA PRO A 604 19.93 -78.75 10.65
C PRO A 604 20.82 -77.63 10.08
N TRP A 605 21.23 -77.72 8.82
CA TRP A 605 22.02 -76.67 8.17
C TRP A 605 21.13 -75.49 7.75
N MET A 606 19.91 -75.75 7.29
CA MET A 606 18.90 -74.73 7.03
C MET A 606 18.55 -73.94 8.31
N THR A 607 18.35 -74.64 9.44
CA THR A 607 18.14 -73.98 10.73
C THR A 607 19.35 -73.13 11.14
N LYS A 608 20.58 -73.65 10.98
CA LYS A 608 21.80 -72.88 11.27
C LYS A 608 21.98 -71.66 10.37
N ILE A 609 21.56 -71.73 9.10
CA ILE A 609 21.54 -70.57 8.20
C ILE A 609 20.54 -69.54 8.72
N ALA A 610 19.31 -69.97 9.04
CA ALA A 610 18.27 -69.09 9.58
C ALA A 610 18.71 -68.40 10.88
N ASP A 611 19.32 -69.14 11.80
CA ASP A 611 19.83 -68.60 13.07
C ASP A 611 20.94 -67.55 12.83
N LYS A 612 21.86 -67.79 11.89
CA LYS A 612 22.93 -66.85 11.57
C LYS A 612 22.45 -65.64 10.79
N VAL A 613 21.45 -65.82 9.92
CA VAL A 613 20.78 -64.71 9.23
C VAL A 613 20.07 -63.81 10.25
N ALA A 614 19.33 -64.38 11.20
CA ALA A 614 18.70 -63.63 12.27
C ALA A 614 19.72 -62.88 13.14
N ALA A 615 20.84 -63.54 13.51
CA ALA A 615 21.90 -62.90 14.27
C ALA A 615 22.59 -61.74 13.51
N ARG A 616 22.82 -61.92 12.20
CA ARG A 616 23.30 -60.85 11.31
C ARG A 616 22.33 -59.68 11.28
N ASP A 617 21.04 -59.94 11.11
CA ASP A 617 20.03 -58.88 10.98
C ASP A 617 19.91 -58.05 12.26
N VAL A 618 19.97 -58.69 13.43
CA VAL A 618 20.02 -57.99 14.72
C VAL A 618 21.28 -57.14 14.84
N ALA A 619 22.45 -57.68 14.48
CA ALA A 619 23.71 -56.93 14.52
C ALA A 619 23.73 -55.75 13.52
N GLN A 620 23.10 -55.92 12.35
CA GLN A 620 22.96 -54.87 11.34
C GLN A 620 22.05 -53.76 11.86
N GLN A 621 20.90 -54.11 12.43
CA GLN A 621 19.96 -53.15 13.00
C GLN A 621 20.59 -52.35 14.15
N GLU A 622 21.34 -52.99 15.05
CA GLU A 622 22.04 -52.29 16.13
C GLU A 622 23.10 -51.32 15.58
N ARG A 623 23.83 -51.73 14.54
CA ARG A 623 24.85 -50.88 13.90
C ARG A 623 24.22 -49.65 13.26
N ASP A 624 23.13 -49.83 12.53
CA ASP A 624 22.48 -48.75 11.80
C ASP A 624 21.84 -47.75 12.78
N LEU A 625 21.21 -48.22 13.87
CA LEU A 625 20.71 -47.35 14.95
C LEU A 625 21.81 -46.50 15.61
N LEU A 626 23.01 -47.05 15.78
CA LEU A 626 24.14 -46.30 16.35
C LEU A 626 24.70 -45.28 15.35
N ALA A 627 24.71 -45.61 14.05
CA ALA A 627 25.11 -44.69 13.00
C ALA A 627 24.13 -43.51 12.87
N ASP A 628 22.82 -43.78 12.86
CA ASP A 628 21.77 -42.76 12.80
C ASP A 628 21.88 -41.78 13.97
N ARG A 629 22.14 -42.31 15.18
CA ARG A 629 22.33 -41.48 16.38
C ARG A 629 23.55 -40.57 16.29
N GLU A 630 24.64 -41.04 15.69
CA GLU A 630 25.85 -40.23 15.46
C GLU A 630 25.56 -39.09 14.48
N ASP A 631 24.79 -39.36 13.43
CA ASP A 631 24.42 -38.37 12.42
C ASP A 631 23.40 -37.33 12.96
N GLU A 632 22.42 -37.76 13.76
CA GLU A 632 21.51 -36.86 14.49
C GLU A 632 22.27 -35.91 15.42
N ALA A 633 23.21 -36.44 16.21
CA ALA A 633 24.03 -35.63 17.12
C ALA A 633 24.91 -34.61 16.38
N LYS A 634 25.47 -34.99 15.22
CA LYS A 634 26.22 -34.06 14.36
C LYS A 634 25.30 -32.98 13.79
N ALA A 635 24.13 -33.35 13.29
CA ALA A 635 23.15 -32.41 12.75
C ALA A 635 22.71 -31.37 13.79
N GLU A 636 22.40 -31.81 15.02
CA GLU A 636 22.05 -30.90 16.12
C GLU A 636 23.18 -29.92 16.48
N ARG A 637 24.43 -30.43 16.49
CA ARG A 637 25.61 -29.60 16.76
C ARG A 637 25.83 -28.56 15.66
N ASP A 638 25.72 -28.97 14.40
CA ASP A 638 25.93 -28.09 13.26
C ASP A 638 24.81 -27.04 13.15
N ALA A 639 23.57 -27.39 13.48
CA ALA A 639 22.46 -26.44 13.61
C ALA A 639 22.71 -25.41 14.72
N ALA A 640 23.20 -25.84 15.89
CA ALA A 640 23.55 -24.94 16.99
C ALA A 640 24.72 -24.00 16.62
N LEU A 641 25.68 -24.46 15.83
CA LEU A 641 26.77 -23.62 15.32
C LEU A 641 26.27 -22.55 14.34
N ARG A 642 25.40 -22.91 13.38
CA ARG A 642 24.79 -21.96 12.45
C ARG A 642 24.01 -20.87 13.18
N ALA A 643 23.17 -21.26 14.15
CA ALA A 643 22.41 -20.30 14.95
C ALA A 643 23.32 -19.31 15.72
N LYS A 644 24.50 -19.77 16.17
CA LYS A 644 25.50 -18.88 16.80
C LYS A 644 26.13 -17.92 15.78
N GLU A 645 26.47 -18.40 14.58
CA GLU A 645 27.04 -17.56 13.52
C GLU A 645 26.08 -16.45 13.08
N GLU A 646 24.79 -16.76 12.99
CA GLU A 646 23.73 -15.80 12.69
C GLU A 646 23.61 -14.71 13.78
N LEU A 647 23.59 -15.12 15.05
CA LEU A 647 23.62 -14.17 16.17
C LEU A 647 24.88 -13.29 16.17
N LEU A 648 26.03 -13.82 15.76
CA LEU A 648 27.26 -13.03 15.63
C LEU A 648 27.14 -11.97 14.52
N ALA A 649 26.54 -12.32 13.38
CA ALA A 649 26.29 -11.38 12.29
C ALA A 649 25.33 -10.26 12.73
N GLU A 650 24.25 -10.59 13.43
CA GLU A 650 23.29 -9.62 13.97
C GLU A 650 23.95 -8.64 14.94
N ILE A 651 24.86 -9.14 15.81
CA ILE A 651 25.62 -8.29 16.73
C ILE A 651 26.54 -7.34 15.98
N GLU A 652 27.23 -7.82 14.95
CA GLU A 652 28.15 -6.98 14.17
C GLU A 652 27.41 -5.84 13.45
N ASP A 653 26.25 -6.11 12.85
CA ASP A 653 25.42 -5.07 12.23
C ASP A 653 24.91 -4.03 13.26
N LYS A 654 24.37 -4.50 14.39
CA LYS A 654 23.94 -3.63 15.49
C LYS A 654 25.08 -2.77 16.03
N LYS A 655 26.29 -3.33 16.10
CA LYS A 655 27.49 -2.61 16.54
C LYS A 655 27.91 -1.55 15.54
N GLN A 656 27.91 -1.84 14.24
CA GLN A 656 28.19 -0.84 13.20
C GLN A 656 27.18 0.31 13.24
N LYS A 657 25.89 0.00 13.44
CA LYS A 657 24.84 1.00 13.59
C LYS A 657 25.02 1.86 14.84
N SER A 658 25.36 1.25 15.97
CA SER A 658 25.69 1.96 17.22
C SER A 658 26.89 2.89 17.03
N ASP A 659 27.96 2.42 16.40
CA ASP A 659 29.16 3.23 16.13
C ASP A 659 28.85 4.42 15.21
N GLY A 660 27.97 4.23 14.23
CA GLY A 660 27.45 5.30 13.37
C GLY A 660 26.72 6.38 14.17
N LEU A 661 25.77 6.00 15.03
CA LEU A 661 25.03 6.95 15.86
C LEU A 661 25.93 7.67 16.87
N ILE A 662 26.93 7.00 17.44
CA ILE A 662 27.92 7.61 18.34
C ILE A 662 28.70 8.71 17.60
N LYS A 663 29.09 8.45 16.35
CA LYS A 663 29.79 9.44 15.51
C LYS A 663 28.89 10.65 15.21
N ASP A 664 27.64 10.40 14.83
CA ASP A 664 26.67 11.46 14.54
C ASP A 664 26.41 12.30 15.78
N ARG A 665 26.19 11.67 16.94
CA ARG A 665 26.04 12.35 18.23
C ARG A 665 27.22 13.25 18.53
N GLY A 666 28.44 12.76 18.32
CA GLY A 666 29.66 13.57 18.49
C GLY A 666 29.70 14.79 17.57
N SER A 667 29.16 14.69 16.34
CA SER A 667 29.07 15.82 15.41
C SER A 667 28.05 16.87 15.85
N PHE A 668 26.88 16.44 16.32
CA PHE A 668 25.84 17.33 16.85
C PHE A 668 26.27 18.01 18.14
N GLN A 669 26.97 17.29 19.02
CA GLN A 669 27.54 17.84 20.25
C GLN A 669 28.57 18.94 19.97
N ARG A 670 29.43 18.77 18.95
CA ARG A 670 30.38 19.82 18.54
C ARG A 670 29.67 21.06 18.01
N LYS A 671 28.69 20.89 17.11
CA LYS A 671 27.88 22.01 16.60
C LYS A 671 27.14 22.76 17.71
N ALA A 672 26.59 22.04 18.68
CA ALA A 672 25.97 22.67 19.85
C ALA A 672 27.00 23.45 20.69
N ALA A 673 28.22 22.94 20.86
CA ALA A 673 29.28 23.68 21.55
C ALA A 673 29.73 24.93 20.78
N ASP A 674 29.79 24.86 19.45
CA ASP A 674 30.12 25.99 18.58
C ASP A 674 29.03 27.08 18.67
N HIS A 675 27.74 26.71 18.55
CA HIS A 675 26.63 27.65 18.70
C HIS A 675 26.55 28.28 20.10
N ASP A 676 26.84 27.52 21.16
CA ASP A 676 26.93 28.05 22.54
C ASP A 676 28.07 29.07 22.69
N ALA A 677 29.20 28.84 22.01
CA ALA A 677 30.29 29.82 21.96
C ALA A 677 29.88 31.10 21.20
N ASP A 678 29.21 30.95 20.04
CA ASP A 678 28.71 32.07 19.25
C ASP A 678 27.68 32.91 20.03
N ILE A 679 26.76 32.26 20.76
CA ILE A 679 25.76 32.92 21.62
C ILE A 679 26.46 33.77 22.69
N ARG A 680 27.52 33.25 23.34
CA ARG A 680 28.28 34.01 24.35
C ARG A 680 28.99 35.22 23.75
N GLU A 681 29.59 35.07 22.57
CA GLU A 681 30.25 36.18 21.87
C GLU A 681 29.23 37.27 21.48
N MET A 682 28.06 36.86 20.98
CA MET A 682 27.00 37.77 20.59
C MET A 682 26.39 38.52 21.80
N HIS A 683 26.21 37.85 22.94
CA HIS A 683 25.81 38.51 24.18
C HIS A 683 26.87 39.48 24.72
N ALA A 684 28.16 39.20 24.52
CA ALA A 684 29.22 40.15 24.88
C ALA A 684 29.17 41.42 24.01
N LYS A 685 28.90 41.29 22.70
CA LYS A 685 28.67 42.42 21.79
C LYS A 685 27.40 43.20 22.13
N GLU A 686 26.32 42.50 22.49
CA GLU A 686 25.09 43.11 23.00
C GLU A 686 25.36 43.99 24.23
N ALA A 687 26.14 43.49 25.19
CA ALA A 687 26.53 44.25 26.37
C ALA A 687 27.39 45.49 26.03
N GLN A 688 28.22 45.41 24.99
CA GLN A 688 29.01 46.53 24.50
C GLN A 688 28.15 47.61 23.82
N ILE A 689 27.15 47.22 23.02
CA ILE A 689 26.22 48.15 22.35
C ILE A 689 25.31 48.86 23.36
N ARG A 690 24.97 48.19 24.48
CA ARG A 690 24.16 48.75 25.57
C ARG A 690 24.92 49.71 26.51
N SER A 691 26.24 49.59 26.57
CA SER A 691 27.11 50.47 27.36
C SER A 691 27.37 51.78 26.64
#